data_AF-A0A6J2T4Y6-F1
#
_entry.id   AF-A0A6J2T4Y6-F1
#
_cell.length_a   1.000
_cell.length_b   1.000
_cell.length_c   1.000
_cell.angle_alpha   90.00
_cell.angle_beta   90.00
_cell.angle_gamma   90.00
#
_symmetry.space_group_name_H-M   'P 1'
#
loop_
_entity.id
_entity.type
_entity.pdbx_description
1 polymer ?
#
loop_
_entity_poly.entity_id
_entity_poly.type
_entity_poly.pdbx_seq_one_letter_code
_entity_poly.pdbx_strand_id
1 'polypeptide(L)'
;MCGIFAYLNYLTPKSRLEVLDLLVTGLKRLEYRGYDSTGVAIDAPDNKNIVMVKRTGKVKVLEDAIQENFSGSEYSEPVLTHVGIAHTRWATHGVPCELNSHPHRSDEGNSFVVVHNGIITNYNDVKTFLQKRGYEFESDTDTEVFAKLVHHLWKKHPGYSFRELVEQAILQVEGAFAIAVKSKHFPGECVASRRSSPLLVGIKTKTRLATDHIPILYGKVLPRSDSTSEFMPLENKEVEYFFASDASAVIEHTNRVIYLEDDDVAAVRDGTLSIHRLKKSLDDPHAREITTLKMEIQQIMKGNYDYFMQKEIFEQPESVVNTMRGRVRFDGNSIVLGGIKDYIPEIKRCRRLMLIGCGTSYHSAVATRQLLEELTELPVMVELASDFLDRNTPIFRDDVCFFISQSGETADTLMALRYCKQRGALIVGITNTVGSSICRESHCGVHINAGPEIGVASTKAYTSQFISLVMFALVMSEDRLSLQQRRLEILQALSKLADQIREVLKLDKVVQELAKDLYQHKSLLIMGRGYNFATCLEGALKVKELTYMHSEGIMAGELKHGPLALVDDSMPVLMIVLRDPVYTKCMNALQQVTSRKGCPIIICEEGDEETKAFSSRHLEIPRTVDCLQGILTVIPMQLLSYHIAVLRGCDVDCPRNLAKSVTVE
;
A
#
# COMPACT_ATOMS: atom_id res chain seq x y z
N MET A 1 -1.88 -4.30 6.40
CA MET A 1 -2.95 -5.10 5.75
C MET A 1 -2.52 -6.55 5.76
N CYS A 2 -3.36 -7.54 6.02
CA CYS A 2 -2.93 -8.94 5.90
C CYS A 2 -2.62 -9.36 4.44
N GLY A 3 -2.05 -10.55 4.23
CA GLY A 3 -1.75 -11.13 2.92
C GLY A 3 -2.51 -12.44 2.68
N ILE A 4 -3.28 -12.54 1.59
CA ILE A 4 -3.90 -13.79 1.11
C ILE A 4 -3.10 -14.30 -0.08
N PHE A 5 -2.80 -15.59 -0.08
CA PHE A 5 -2.33 -16.31 -1.26
C PHE A 5 -2.95 -17.69 -1.34
N ALA A 6 -3.48 -18.08 -2.49
CA ALA A 6 -3.93 -19.44 -2.75
C ALA A 6 -3.46 -19.91 -4.12
N TYR A 7 -3.04 -21.16 -4.19
CA TYR A 7 -2.60 -21.81 -5.41
C TYR A 7 -3.51 -22.99 -5.75
N LEU A 8 -3.91 -23.08 -7.02
CA LEU A 8 -4.65 -24.20 -7.55
C LEU A 8 -3.96 -24.68 -8.82
N ASN A 9 -3.45 -25.91 -8.82
CA ASN A 9 -3.05 -26.61 -10.03
C ASN A 9 -4.21 -27.51 -10.48
N TYR A 10 -4.59 -27.43 -11.75
CA TYR A 10 -5.58 -28.31 -12.36
C TYR A 10 -4.98 -29.02 -13.57
N LEU A 11 -5.02 -30.36 -13.52
CA LEU A 11 -4.37 -31.28 -14.45
C LEU A 11 -2.87 -30.99 -14.68
N THR A 12 -2.25 -30.22 -13.78
CA THR A 12 -0.84 -29.83 -13.84
C THR A 12 -0.14 -30.54 -12.69
N PRO A 13 0.65 -31.60 -12.95
CA PRO A 13 1.25 -32.42 -11.89
C PRO A 13 2.13 -31.58 -10.97
N LYS A 14 1.81 -31.59 -9.67
CA LYS A 14 2.61 -30.96 -8.61
C LYS A 14 2.60 -31.81 -7.35
N SER A 15 3.75 -32.00 -6.74
CA SER A 15 3.83 -32.59 -5.40
C SER A 15 3.27 -31.63 -4.35
N ARG A 16 2.88 -32.14 -3.18
CA ARG A 16 2.40 -31.29 -2.07
C ARG A 16 3.52 -30.39 -1.55
N LEU A 17 4.77 -30.87 -1.58
CA LEU A 17 5.94 -30.06 -1.26
C LEU A 17 6.09 -28.87 -2.21
N GLU A 18 5.97 -29.09 -3.53
CA GLU A 18 5.99 -27.98 -4.50
C GLU A 18 4.83 -27.00 -4.26
N VAL A 19 3.64 -27.48 -3.89
CA VAL A 19 2.52 -26.59 -3.53
C VAL A 19 2.87 -25.77 -2.28
N LEU A 20 3.40 -26.39 -1.23
CA LEU A 20 3.81 -25.70 -0.02
C LEU A 20 4.90 -24.64 -0.30
N ASP A 21 5.88 -24.96 -1.15
CA ASP A 21 6.93 -24.02 -1.56
C ASP A 21 6.35 -22.82 -2.31
N LEU A 22 5.39 -23.04 -3.21
CA LEU A 22 4.66 -21.96 -3.90
C LEU A 22 3.89 -21.09 -2.91
N LEU A 23 3.18 -21.70 -1.95
CA LEU A 23 2.45 -20.97 -0.92
C LEU A 23 3.41 -20.11 -0.05
N VAL A 24 4.51 -20.69 0.43
CA VAL A 24 5.51 -19.99 1.24
C VAL A 24 6.15 -18.86 0.45
N THR A 25 6.47 -19.09 -0.83
CA THR A 25 7.04 -18.05 -1.71
C THR A 25 6.05 -16.91 -1.89
N GLY A 26 4.77 -17.20 -2.17
CA GLY A 26 3.70 -16.21 -2.23
C GLY A 26 3.57 -15.41 -0.94
N LEU A 27 3.65 -16.06 0.23
CA LEU A 27 3.63 -15.36 1.52
C LEU A 27 4.85 -14.47 1.74
N LYS A 28 6.05 -14.88 1.32
CA LYS A 28 7.26 -14.03 1.37
C LYS A 28 7.06 -12.75 0.55
N ARG A 29 6.33 -12.82 -0.58
CA ARG A 29 5.97 -11.63 -1.38
C ARG A 29 4.92 -10.73 -0.71
N LEU A 30 4.25 -11.19 0.33
CA LEU A 30 3.20 -10.48 1.06
C LEU A 30 3.57 -10.14 2.51
N GLU A 31 4.74 -10.57 2.99
CA GLU A 31 5.19 -10.38 4.38
C GLU A 31 5.24 -8.90 4.77
N TYR A 32 5.60 -8.01 3.83
CA TYR A 32 5.60 -6.56 4.06
C TYR A 32 4.22 -5.98 4.41
N ARG A 33 3.14 -6.71 4.08
CA ARG A 33 1.77 -6.30 4.42
C ARG A 33 1.43 -6.69 5.86
N GLY A 34 1.89 -7.84 6.34
CA GLY A 34 1.68 -8.31 7.73
C GLY A 34 2.57 -9.50 8.08
N TYR A 35 3.01 -9.57 9.34
CA TYR A 35 4.05 -10.50 9.77
C TYR A 35 3.96 -10.89 11.26
N ASP A 36 2.83 -10.65 11.93
CA ASP A 36 2.63 -11.05 13.32
C ASP A 36 2.43 -12.56 13.45
N SER A 37 1.83 -13.18 12.43
CA SER A 37 1.60 -14.61 12.35
C SER A 37 1.29 -15.06 10.93
N THR A 38 1.35 -16.36 10.68
CA THR A 38 1.23 -16.93 9.33
C THR A 38 0.71 -18.38 9.39
N GLY A 39 0.14 -18.88 8.29
CA GLY A 39 -0.29 -20.27 8.20
C GLY A 39 -0.71 -20.72 6.80
N VAL A 40 -0.81 -22.04 6.64
CA VAL A 40 -1.21 -22.72 5.39
C VAL A 40 -2.20 -23.84 5.65
N ALA A 41 -2.99 -24.18 4.64
CA ALA A 41 -3.83 -25.37 4.59
C ALA A 41 -3.75 -26.05 3.21
N ILE A 42 -3.52 -27.37 3.22
CA ILE A 42 -3.41 -28.21 2.03
C ILE A 42 -4.18 -29.54 2.23
N ASP A 43 -4.41 -30.30 1.15
CA ASP A 43 -4.95 -31.65 1.27
C ASP A 43 -3.91 -32.60 1.85
N ALA A 44 -4.33 -33.43 2.80
CA ALA A 44 -3.55 -34.53 3.32
C ALA A 44 -3.24 -35.57 2.22
N PRO A 45 -2.26 -36.45 2.41
CA PRO A 45 -1.92 -37.51 1.44
C PRO A 45 -3.10 -38.40 1.04
N ASP A 46 -4.07 -38.59 1.93
CA ASP A 46 -5.29 -39.37 1.67
C ASP A 46 -6.29 -38.70 0.71
N ASN A 47 -6.05 -37.45 0.30
CA ASN A 47 -6.94 -36.61 -0.53
C ASN A 47 -8.38 -36.45 0.02
N LYS A 48 -8.59 -36.75 1.31
CA LYS A 48 -9.91 -36.70 1.97
C LYS A 48 -9.94 -35.70 3.11
N ASN A 49 -8.80 -35.47 3.75
CA ASN A 49 -8.68 -34.58 4.89
C ASN A 49 -7.84 -33.34 4.55
N ILE A 50 -8.03 -32.27 5.31
CA ILE A 50 -7.24 -31.04 5.23
C ILE A 50 -6.29 -31.00 6.42
N VAL A 51 -5.02 -30.74 6.14
CA VAL A 51 -3.98 -30.49 7.14
C VAL A 51 -3.59 -29.02 7.12
N MET A 52 -3.31 -28.47 8.30
CA MET A 52 -2.97 -27.05 8.46
C MET A 52 -1.76 -26.91 9.38
N VAL A 53 -0.92 -25.93 9.09
CA VAL A 53 0.19 -25.52 9.95
C VAL A 53 0.12 -24.01 10.11
N LYS A 54 0.17 -23.54 11.35
CA LYS A 54 0.08 -22.13 11.73
C LYS A 54 1.17 -21.81 12.73
N ARG A 55 1.80 -20.64 12.59
CA ARG A 55 2.87 -20.17 13.48
C ARG A 55 2.70 -18.70 13.80
N THR A 56 3.15 -18.31 15.00
CA THR A 56 3.30 -16.90 15.37
C THR A 56 4.65 -16.40 14.90
N GLY A 57 4.69 -15.20 14.32
CA GLY A 57 5.89 -14.59 13.74
C GLY A 57 5.91 -14.59 12.21
N LYS A 58 7.10 -14.30 11.68
CA LYS A 58 7.39 -14.15 10.25
C LYS A 58 7.24 -15.45 9.46
N VAL A 59 7.18 -15.34 8.13
CA VAL A 59 7.02 -16.47 7.20
C VAL A 59 8.13 -17.51 7.36
N LYS A 60 9.34 -17.10 7.77
CA LYS A 60 10.44 -18.02 8.02
C LYS A 60 10.10 -19.11 9.06
N VAL A 61 9.40 -18.75 10.13
CA VAL A 61 9.03 -19.70 11.20
C VAL A 61 8.04 -20.75 10.68
N LEU A 62 7.14 -20.37 9.76
CA LEU A 62 6.24 -21.29 9.09
C LEU A 62 6.97 -22.22 8.11
N GLU A 63 7.95 -21.69 7.36
CA GLU A 63 8.77 -22.51 6.46
C GLU A 63 9.49 -23.62 7.23
N ASP A 64 10.09 -23.28 8.37
CA ASP A 64 10.76 -24.27 9.23
C ASP A 64 9.76 -25.30 9.77
N ALA A 65 8.58 -24.85 10.23
CA ALA A 65 7.51 -25.74 10.68
C ALA A 65 6.97 -26.66 9.57
N ILE A 66 6.93 -26.19 8.33
CA ILE A 66 6.53 -27.00 7.17
C ILE A 66 7.53 -28.13 6.95
N GLN A 67 8.84 -27.84 7.03
CA GLN A 67 9.88 -28.86 6.88
C GLN A 67 9.79 -29.95 7.95
N GLU A 68 9.43 -29.58 9.18
CA GLU A 68 9.22 -30.52 10.29
C GLU A 68 7.98 -31.40 10.10
N ASN A 69 6.85 -30.81 9.68
CA ASN A 69 5.54 -31.47 9.67
C ASN A 69 5.24 -32.23 8.36
N PHE A 70 5.93 -31.91 7.26
CA PHE A 70 5.67 -32.46 5.93
C PHE A 70 6.89 -33.22 5.35
N SER A 71 7.50 -34.12 6.12
CA SER A 71 8.75 -34.81 5.76
C SER A 71 8.57 -36.21 5.15
N GLY A 72 7.35 -36.74 5.11
CA GLY A 72 7.05 -38.08 4.57
C GLY A 72 7.13 -38.14 3.04
N SER A 73 7.54 -39.30 2.49
CA SER A 73 7.65 -39.51 1.03
C SER A 73 6.32 -39.32 0.29
N GLU A 74 5.20 -39.51 0.98
CA GLU A 74 3.84 -39.28 0.51
C GLU A 74 3.54 -37.82 0.11
N TYR A 75 4.30 -36.85 0.62
CA TYR A 75 4.18 -35.44 0.24
C TYR A 75 4.93 -35.10 -1.06
N SER A 76 5.83 -35.98 -1.49
CA SER A 76 6.61 -35.85 -2.73
C SER A 76 5.89 -36.42 -3.95
N GLU A 77 4.78 -37.13 -3.77
CA GLU A 77 4.01 -37.69 -4.87
C GLU A 77 3.22 -36.61 -5.62
N PRO A 78 3.31 -36.55 -6.97
CA PRO A 78 2.61 -35.54 -7.75
C PRO A 78 1.10 -35.81 -7.78
N VAL A 79 0.32 -34.77 -7.51
CA VAL A 79 -1.13 -34.74 -7.69
C VAL A 79 -1.49 -33.85 -8.87
N LEU A 80 -2.48 -34.31 -9.66
CA LEU A 80 -2.93 -33.59 -10.85
C LEU A 80 -3.75 -32.35 -10.51
N THR A 81 -4.55 -32.43 -9.45
CA THR A 81 -5.41 -31.35 -8.98
C THR A 81 -5.26 -31.17 -7.49
N HIS A 82 -4.94 -29.96 -7.05
CA HIS A 82 -4.79 -29.62 -5.64
C HIS A 82 -5.04 -28.14 -5.40
N VAL A 83 -5.50 -27.82 -4.18
CA VAL A 83 -5.74 -26.45 -3.73
C VAL A 83 -4.96 -26.23 -2.44
N GLY A 84 -4.11 -25.22 -2.42
CA GLY A 84 -3.47 -24.71 -1.22
C GLY A 84 -3.95 -23.30 -0.90
N ILE A 85 -4.21 -22.99 0.36
CA ILE A 85 -4.47 -21.61 0.83
C ILE A 85 -3.48 -21.24 1.92
N ALA A 86 -3.08 -19.97 1.95
CA ALA A 86 -2.03 -19.45 2.80
C ALA A 86 -2.35 -18.00 3.22
N HIS A 87 -1.85 -17.60 4.39
CA HIS A 87 -2.10 -16.26 4.92
C HIS A 87 -0.96 -15.71 5.76
N THR A 88 -0.68 -14.41 5.62
CA THR A 88 0.07 -13.62 6.60
C THR A 88 -0.84 -12.62 7.29
N ARG A 89 -0.74 -12.52 8.62
CA ARG A 89 -1.67 -11.76 9.45
C ARG A 89 -0.97 -10.58 10.13
N TRP A 90 -1.63 -9.44 10.09
CA TRP A 90 -1.44 -8.31 10.98
C TRP A 90 -2.66 -8.24 11.91
N ALA A 91 -2.45 -8.43 13.20
CA ALA A 91 -3.53 -8.68 14.15
C ALA A 91 -4.30 -7.39 14.49
N THR A 92 -5.60 -7.34 14.15
CA THR A 92 -6.52 -6.27 14.57
C THR A 92 -7.39 -6.70 15.76
N HIS A 93 -7.91 -7.93 15.73
CA HIS A 93 -8.70 -8.54 16.80
C HIS A 93 -8.00 -9.76 17.39
N GLY A 94 -7.90 -9.87 18.71
CA GLY A 94 -7.24 -10.99 19.36
C GLY A 94 -5.71 -10.96 19.24
N VAL A 95 -5.04 -11.44 20.29
CA VAL A 95 -3.57 -11.44 20.35
C VAL A 95 -2.97 -12.32 19.23
N PRO A 96 -1.78 -11.98 18.70
CA PRO A 96 -1.04 -12.88 17.83
C PRO A 96 -0.74 -14.21 18.54
N CYS A 97 -1.39 -15.28 18.10
CA CYS A 97 -1.16 -16.64 18.56
C CYS A 97 -1.61 -17.64 17.49
N GLU A 98 -1.18 -18.91 17.58
CA GLU A 98 -1.51 -19.92 16.56
C GLU A 98 -3.02 -20.14 16.37
N LEU A 99 -3.82 -20.05 17.44
CA LEU A 99 -5.28 -20.16 17.36
C LEU A 99 -5.89 -19.02 16.53
N ASN A 100 -5.42 -17.79 16.73
CA ASN A 100 -5.88 -16.60 16.03
C ASN A 100 -5.24 -16.42 14.63
N SER A 101 -4.20 -17.20 14.30
CA SER A 101 -3.65 -17.25 12.94
C SER A 101 -4.65 -17.88 11.97
N HIS A 102 -4.63 -17.39 10.73
CA HIS A 102 -5.36 -18.01 9.62
C HIS A 102 -4.52 -19.18 9.03
N PRO A 103 -5.14 -20.15 8.33
CA PRO A 103 -6.57 -20.31 8.07
C PRO A 103 -7.40 -20.65 9.32
N HIS A 104 -8.64 -20.15 9.38
CA HIS A 104 -9.63 -20.57 10.38
C HIS A 104 -10.44 -21.77 9.87
N ARG A 105 -10.83 -22.66 10.79
CA ARG A 105 -11.58 -23.88 10.50
C ARG A 105 -13.01 -23.82 11.03
N SER A 106 -13.91 -24.54 10.37
CA SER A 106 -15.32 -24.65 10.79
C SER A 106 -15.58 -25.60 11.96
N ASP A 107 -14.73 -26.61 12.12
CA ASP A 107 -14.85 -27.73 13.06
C ASP A 107 -13.49 -28.45 13.18
N GLU A 108 -13.34 -29.36 14.14
CA GLU A 108 -12.12 -30.12 14.37
C GLU A 108 -11.65 -30.93 13.15
N GLY A 109 -12.58 -31.36 12.31
CA GLY A 109 -12.30 -32.12 11.08
C GLY A 109 -11.96 -31.23 9.87
N ASN A 110 -11.75 -29.92 10.06
CA ASN A 110 -11.39 -28.97 9.00
C ASN A 110 -12.34 -29.03 7.79
N SER A 111 -13.65 -29.14 8.01
CA SER A 111 -14.60 -29.34 6.89
C SER A 111 -14.61 -28.16 5.91
N PHE A 112 -14.50 -26.94 6.43
CA PHE A 112 -14.26 -25.71 5.69
C PHE A 112 -13.14 -24.93 6.36
N VAL A 113 -12.23 -24.39 5.55
CA VAL A 113 -11.14 -23.53 6.01
C VAL A 113 -11.12 -22.24 5.20
N VAL A 114 -10.85 -21.12 5.86
CA VAL A 114 -10.91 -19.78 5.27
C VAL A 114 -9.71 -18.92 5.66
N VAL A 115 -9.21 -18.14 4.71
CA VAL A 115 -8.31 -17.02 4.94
C VAL A 115 -9.04 -15.72 4.64
N HIS A 116 -8.78 -14.69 5.45
CA HIS A 116 -9.54 -13.43 5.43
C HIS A 116 -8.63 -12.21 5.61
N ASN A 117 -8.86 -11.18 4.80
CA ASN A 117 -8.28 -9.84 4.96
C ASN A 117 -9.40 -8.83 5.12
N GLY A 118 -9.51 -8.21 6.29
CA GLY A 118 -10.59 -7.27 6.55
C GLY A 118 -11.08 -7.34 7.98
N ILE A 119 -12.27 -6.80 8.21
CA ILE A 119 -13.02 -6.89 9.46
C ILE A 119 -14.48 -7.22 9.13
N ILE A 120 -14.99 -8.29 9.73
CA ILE A 120 -16.42 -8.60 9.74
C ILE A 120 -17.06 -7.83 10.90
N THR A 121 -17.72 -6.71 10.61
CA THR A 121 -18.19 -5.76 11.64
C THR A 121 -19.35 -6.30 12.48
N ASN A 122 -20.15 -7.20 11.92
CA ASN A 122 -21.29 -7.84 12.61
C ASN A 122 -20.95 -9.24 13.16
N TYR A 123 -19.68 -9.56 13.39
CA TYR A 123 -19.25 -10.90 13.80
C TYR A 123 -19.92 -11.36 15.11
N ASN A 124 -20.17 -10.45 16.06
CA ASN A 124 -20.80 -10.77 17.34
C ASN A 124 -22.23 -11.33 17.18
N ASP A 125 -23.01 -10.77 16.26
CA ASP A 125 -24.36 -11.23 15.97
C ASP A 125 -24.35 -12.62 15.34
N VAL A 126 -23.46 -12.81 14.36
CA VAL A 126 -23.26 -14.10 13.67
C VAL A 126 -22.75 -15.17 14.64
N LYS A 127 -21.80 -14.83 15.51
CA LYS A 127 -21.25 -15.71 16.56
C LYS A 127 -22.35 -16.15 17.52
N THR A 128 -23.16 -15.22 18.02
CA THR A 128 -24.29 -15.51 18.91
C THR A 128 -25.32 -16.42 18.24
N PHE A 129 -25.64 -16.19 16.97
CA PHE A 129 -26.55 -17.04 16.20
C PHE A 129 -26.02 -18.47 16.05
N LEU A 130 -24.74 -18.63 15.72
CA LEU A 130 -24.10 -19.94 15.55
C LEU A 130 -23.96 -20.70 16.87
N GLN A 131 -23.62 -20.02 17.98
CA GLN A 131 -23.58 -20.62 19.31
C GLN A 131 -24.95 -21.19 19.73
N LYS A 132 -26.04 -20.46 19.46
CA LYS A 132 -27.42 -20.96 19.67
C LYS A 132 -27.76 -22.19 18.82
N ARG A 133 -26.97 -22.48 17.77
CA ARG A 133 -27.10 -23.65 16.89
C ARG A 133 -26.08 -24.76 17.21
N GLY A 134 -25.39 -24.65 18.35
CA GLY A 134 -24.48 -25.68 18.86
C GLY A 134 -23.05 -25.60 18.31
N TYR A 135 -22.65 -24.47 17.74
CA TYR A 135 -21.26 -24.25 17.32
C TYR A 135 -20.42 -23.70 18.48
N GLU A 136 -19.32 -24.38 18.76
CA GLU A 136 -18.29 -23.89 19.69
C GLU A 136 -17.23 -23.09 18.93
N PHE A 137 -16.67 -22.06 19.56
CA PHE A 137 -15.66 -21.16 19.00
C PHE A 137 -14.34 -21.31 19.76
N GLU A 138 -13.23 -21.32 19.03
CA GLU A 138 -11.89 -21.55 19.59
C GLU A 138 -10.97 -20.33 19.49
N SER A 139 -11.34 -19.30 18.72
CA SER A 139 -10.55 -18.08 18.56
C SER A 139 -11.31 -16.80 18.93
N ASP A 140 -10.53 -15.73 19.12
CA ASP A 140 -11.02 -14.39 19.42
C ASP A 140 -11.18 -13.53 18.15
N THR A 141 -11.07 -14.16 16.98
CA THR A 141 -11.12 -13.50 15.68
C THR A 141 -12.53 -13.45 15.13
N ASP A 142 -12.82 -12.36 14.43
CA ASP A 142 -14.02 -12.18 13.62
C ASP A 142 -14.09 -13.22 12.48
N THR A 143 -12.95 -13.60 11.90
CA THR A 143 -12.88 -14.57 10.79
C THR A 143 -13.50 -15.94 11.09
N GLU A 144 -13.41 -16.44 12.33
CA GLU A 144 -13.91 -17.79 12.68
C GLU A 144 -15.42 -17.94 12.41
N VAL A 145 -16.18 -16.85 12.56
CA VAL A 145 -17.63 -16.84 12.32
C VAL A 145 -17.94 -17.19 10.87
N PHE A 146 -17.08 -16.79 9.92
CA PHE A 146 -17.28 -17.06 8.50
C PHE A 146 -17.13 -18.55 8.19
N ALA A 147 -16.08 -19.19 8.71
CA ALA A 147 -15.85 -20.64 8.51
C ALA A 147 -17.04 -21.46 9.04
N LYS A 148 -17.50 -21.14 10.25
CA LYS A 148 -18.64 -21.82 10.88
C LYS A 148 -19.97 -21.52 10.18
N LEU A 149 -20.16 -20.31 9.66
CA LEU A 149 -21.34 -19.93 8.90
C LEU A 149 -21.45 -20.73 7.59
N VAL A 150 -20.36 -20.87 6.83
CA VAL A 150 -20.35 -21.69 5.61
C VAL A 150 -20.70 -23.15 5.92
N HIS A 151 -20.12 -23.70 6.99
CA HIS A 151 -20.45 -25.05 7.45
C HIS A 151 -21.92 -25.19 7.90
N HIS A 152 -22.48 -24.16 8.54
CA HIS A 152 -23.90 -24.12 8.91
C HIS A 152 -24.82 -24.17 7.68
N LEU A 153 -24.51 -23.38 6.66
CA LEU A 153 -25.25 -23.33 5.41
C LEU A 153 -25.16 -24.67 4.67
N TRP A 154 -23.99 -25.31 4.65
CA TRP A 154 -23.80 -26.62 4.05
C TRP A 154 -24.66 -27.70 4.71
N LYS A 155 -24.69 -27.75 6.05
CA LYS A 155 -25.55 -28.68 6.80
C LYS A 155 -27.04 -28.46 6.52
N LYS A 156 -27.47 -27.21 6.35
CA LYS A 156 -28.88 -26.87 6.09
C LYS A 156 -29.30 -27.06 4.63
N HIS A 157 -28.36 -26.93 3.70
CA HIS A 157 -28.63 -26.95 2.26
C HIS A 157 -27.67 -27.92 1.54
N PRO A 158 -27.86 -29.25 1.67
CA PRO A 158 -26.95 -30.24 1.10
C PRO A 158 -26.82 -30.20 -0.43
N GLY A 159 -27.75 -29.55 -1.13
CA GLY A 159 -27.75 -29.41 -2.59
C GLY A 159 -27.08 -28.16 -3.12
N TYR A 160 -26.55 -27.28 -2.26
CA TYR A 160 -25.85 -26.07 -2.70
C TYR A 160 -24.45 -26.42 -3.21
N SER A 161 -24.09 -25.83 -4.34
CA SER A 161 -22.71 -25.79 -4.82
C SER A 161 -21.82 -24.99 -3.85
N PHE A 162 -20.50 -25.21 -3.91
CA PHE A 162 -19.56 -24.50 -3.04
C PHE A 162 -19.69 -22.97 -3.18
N ARG A 163 -19.82 -22.51 -4.43
CA ARG A 163 -20.11 -21.12 -4.76
C ARG A 163 -21.36 -20.59 -4.03
N GLU A 164 -22.49 -21.29 -4.13
CA GLU A 164 -23.75 -20.86 -3.53
C GLU A 164 -23.64 -20.77 -1.99
N LEU A 165 -22.87 -21.65 -1.36
CA LEU A 165 -22.62 -21.57 0.09
C LEU A 165 -21.88 -20.29 0.47
N VAL A 166 -20.83 -19.93 -0.28
CA VAL A 166 -20.08 -18.69 -0.03
C VAL A 166 -20.93 -17.47 -0.37
N GLU A 167 -21.68 -17.47 -1.46
CA GLU A 167 -22.65 -16.42 -1.81
C GLU A 167 -23.65 -16.16 -0.67
N GLN A 168 -24.21 -17.22 -0.08
CA GLN A 168 -25.13 -17.06 1.05
C GLN A 168 -24.42 -16.57 2.31
N ALA A 169 -23.18 -16.99 2.56
CA ALA A 169 -22.41 -16.52 3.71
C ALA A 169 -22.07 -15.03 3.60
N ILE A 170 -21.62 -14.53 2.43
CA ILE A 170 -21.27 -13.11 2.25
C ILE A 170 -22.47 -12.15 2.35
N LEU A 171 -23.70 -12.66 2.23
CA LEU A 171 -24.93 -11.90 2.46
C LEU A 171 -25.24 -11.68 3.94
N GLN A 172 -24.72 -12.53 4.83
CA GLN A 172 -24.98 -12.44 6.28
C GLN A 172 -23.89 -11.67 7.02
N VAL A 173 -22.77 -11.37 6.37
CA VAL A 173 -21.63 -10.65 6.97
C VAL A 173 -21.54 -9.23 6.43
N GLU A 174 -21.22 -8.32 7.33
CA GLU A 174 -21.02 -6.90 7.09
C GLU A 174 -19.55 -6.52 7.27
N GLY A 175 -19.18 -5.35 6.76
CA GLY A 175 -17.82 -4.84 6.82
C GLY A 175 -17.05 -4.99 5.51
N ALA A 176 -15.72 -4.92 5.61
CA ALA A 176 -14.81 -5.04 4.48
C ALA A 176 -14.04 -6.35 4.62
N PHE A 177 -13.98 -7.15 3.56
CA PHE A 177 -13.34 -8.46 3.57
C PHE A 177 -12.83 -8.85 2.18
N ALA A 178 -11.73 -9.58 2.13
CA ALA A 178 -11.36 -10.44 1.01
C ALA A 178 -11.15 -11.84 1.60
N ILE A 179 -11.71 -12.85 0.95
CA ILE A 179 -11.73 -14.22 1.47
C ILE A 179 -11.36 -15.21 0.39
N ALA A 180 -10.69 -16.29 0.78
CA ALA A 180 -10.54 -17.50 -0.01
C ALA A 180 -10.89 -18.70 0.86
N VAL A 181 -11.76 -19.58 0.34
CA VAL A 181 -12.35 -20.71 1.06
C VAL A 181 -11.98 -22.01 0.37
N LYS A 182 -11.59 -23.00 1.17
CA LYS A 182 -11.35 -24.38 0.76
C LYS A 182 -12.19 -25.33 1.61
N SER A 183 -12.62 -26.45 1.03
CA SER A 183 -13.38 -27.48 1.75
C SER A 183 -12.99 -28.88 1.32
N LYS A 184 -12.99 -29.82 2.26
CA LYS A 184 -12.83 -31.25 1.97
C LYS A 184 -14.04 -31.87 1.27
N HIS A 185 -15.21 -31.22 1.33
CA HIS A 185 -16.43 -31.66 0.64
C HIS A 185 -16.45 -31.28 -0.84
N PHE A 186 -15.61 -30.32 -1.25
CA PHE A 186 -15.49 -29.81 -2.61
C PHE A 186 -14.00 -29.89 -3.04
N PRO A 187 -13.43 -31.11 -3.16
CA PRO A 187 -12.01 -31.28 -3.44
C PRO A 187 -11.64 -30.69 -4.81
N GLY A 188 -10.51 -29.98 -4.88
CA GLY A 188 -10.07 -29.31 -6.11
C GLY A 188 -10.79 -28.00 -6.43
N GLU A 189 -11.75 -27.57 -5.61
CA GLU A 189 -12.44 -26.28 -5.77
C GLU A 189 -11.88 -25.20 -4.82
N CYS A 190 -11.89 -23.96 -5.28
CA CYS A 190 -11.58 -22.78 -4.48
C CYS A 190 -12.61 -21.69 -4.79
N VAL A 191 -13.17 -21.09 -3.75
CA VAL A 191 -14.12 -19.97 -3.88
C VAL A 191 -13.59 -18.76 -3.14
N ALA A 192 -13.54 -17.64 -3.84
CA ALA A 192 -12.97 -16.40 -3.36
C ALA A 192 -13.96 -15.24 -3.59
N SER A 193 -14.00 -14.29 -2.66
CA SER A 193 -14.88 -13.13 -2.78
C SER A 193 -14.28 -11.93 -2.06
N ARG A 194 -14.70 -10.72 -2.45
CA ARG A 194 -14.27 -9.49 -1.78
C ARG A 194 -15.39 -8.46 -1.63
N ARG A 195 -15.22 -7.59 -0.65
CA ARG A 195 -15.92 -6.33 -0.45
C ARG A 195 -14.95 -5.35 0.21
N SER A 196 -14.57 -4.28 -0.48
CA SER A 196 -13.68 -3.22 0.00
C SER A 196 -12.31 -3.68 0.51
N SER A 197 -11.82 -4.84 0.06
CA SER A 197 -10.48 -5.38 0.34
C SER A 197 -9.90 -6.00 -0.95
N PRO A 198 -8.65 -5.70 -1.35
CA PRO A 198 -8.07 -6.19 -2.60
C PRO A 198 -8.02 -7.72 -2.73
N LEU A 199 -8.43 -8.21 -3.89
CA LEU A 199 -8.32 -9.61 -4.29
C LEU A 199 -8.24 -9.71 -5.82
N LEU A 200 -7.30 -10.49 -6.32
CA LEU A 200 -7.11 -10.74 -7.75
C LEU A 200 -6.84 -12.22 -8.01
N VAL A 201 -7.02 -12.62 -9.26
CA VAL A 201 -6.76 -13.99 -9.74
C VAL A 201 -5.74 -13.95 -10.87
N GLY A 202 -4.56 -14.50 -10.63
CA GLY A 202 -3.55 -14.79 -11.65
C GLY A 202 -3.88 -16.07 -12.40
N ILE A 203 -3.65 -16.07 -13.70
CA ILE A 203 -3.94 -17.20 -14.59
C ILE A 203 -2.68 -17.59 -15.35
N LYS A 204 -2.31 -18.87 -15.28
CA LYS A 204 -1.21 -19.44 -16.05
C LYS A 204 -1.67 -20.69 -16.78
N THR A 205 -1.54 -20.68 -18.09
CA THR A 205 -1.85 -21.83 -18.96
C THR A 205 -0.90 -21.81 -20.16
N LYS A 206 -0.61 -22.99 -20.71
CA LYS A 206 0.23 -23.16 -21.90
C LYS A 206 -0.51 -22.79 -23.20
N THR A 207 -1.85 -22.80 -23.18
CA THR A 207 -2.68 -22.56 -24.36
C THR A 207 -3.25 -21.16 -24.41
N ARG A 208 -3.64 -20.71 -25.61
CA ARG A 208 -4.38 -19.45 -25.77
C ARG A 208 -5.72 -19.51 -25.05
N LEU A 209 -6.10 -18.38 -24.49
CA LEU A 209 -7.40 -18.21 -23.85
C LEU A 209 -8.49 -18.04 -24.90
N ALA A 210 -9.69 -18.52 -24.58
CA ALA A 210 -10.89 -18.33 -25.40
C ALA A 210 -11.34 -16.86 -25.47
N THR A 211 -11.06 -16.08 -24.43
CA THR A 211 -11.48 -14.69 -24.27
C THR A 211 -10.55 -13.96 -23.30
N ASP A 212 -10.37 -12.65 -23.51
CA ASP A 212 -9.70 -11.76 -22.55
C ASP A 212 -10.70 -11.08 -21.59
N HIS A 213 -11.97 -11.49 -21.62
CA HIS A 213 -13.04 -11.00 -20.77
C HIS A 213 -13.84 -12.18 -20.20
N ILE A 214 -13.97 -12.25 -18.86
CA ILE A 214 -14.84 -13.22 -18.19
C ILE A 214 -16.18 -12.57 -17.90
N PRO A 215 -17.31 -13.05 -18.47
CA PRO A 215 -18.61 -12.47 -18.20
C PRO A 215 -19.02 -12.66 -16.73
N ILE A 216 -19.74 -11.68 -16.19
CA ILE A 216 -20.31 -11.76 -14.84
C ILE A 216 -21.67 -12.45 -14.93
N LEU A 217 -21.83 -13.49 -14.11
CA LEU A 217 -23.04 -14.29 -14.03
C LEU A 217 -23.92 -13.80 -12.86
N TYR A 218 -25.22 -13.69 -13.10
CA TYR A 218 -26.18 -13.18 -12.11
C TYR A 218 -27.20 -14.26 -11.70
N GLY A 219 -27.33 -14.51 -10.39
CA GLY A 219 -28.35 -15.40 -9.82
C GLY A 219 -28.26 -16.88 -10.25
N LYS A 220 -29.34 -17.65 -10.03
CA LYS A 220 -29.49 -19.06 -10.46
C LYS A 220 -29.78 -19.19 -11.98
N VAL A 221 -29.15 -18.38 -12.81
CA VAL A 221 -29.25 -18.60 -14.25
C VAL A 221 -28.42 -19.85 -14.56
N LEU A 222 -29.12 -20.96 -14.77
CA LEU A 222 -28.56 -22.18 -15.39
C LEU A 222 -27.77 -21.74 -16.63
N PRO A 223 -26.51 -22.17 -16.79
CA PRO A 223 -25.82 -21.94 -18.04
C PRO A 223 -26.67 -22.58 -19.15
N ARG A 224 -27.05 -21.77 -20.15
CA ARG A 224 -27.46 -22.36 -21.43
C ARG A 224 -26.28 -23.22 -21.87
N SER A 225 -26.54 -24.50 -22.13
CA SER A 225 -25.57 -25.39 -22.76
C SER A 225 -25.00 -24.69 -23.97
N ASP A 226 -23.71 -24.33 -23.90
CA ASP A 226 -22.76 -23.94 -24.96
C ASP A 226 -21.79 -22.84 -24.47
N SER A 227 -20.71 -23.30 -23.83
CA SER A 227 -19.30 -22.81 -23.85
C SER A 227 -18.89 -21.32 -23.85
N THR A 228 -19.76 -20.31 -23.71
CA THR A 228 -19.32 -18.88 -23.81
C THR A 228 -19.31 -18.11 -22.49
N SER A 229 -19.67 -18.72 -21.35
CA SER A 229 -19.86 -18.03 -20.06
C SER A 229 -18.81 -18.35 -18.99
N GLU A 230 -17.85 -19.21 -19.33
CA GLU A 230 -16.93 -19.84 -18.39
C GLU A 230 -15.49 -19.74 -18.93
N PHE A 231 -14.52 -19.49 -18.04
CA PHE A 231 -13.12 -19.48 -18.44
C PHE A 231 -12.61 -20.92 -18.52
N MET A 232 -12.21 -21.35 -19.72
CA MET A 232 -11.49 -22.60 -19.95
C MET A 232 -10.38 -22.42 -20.98
N PRO A 233 -9.25 -23.14 -20.82
CA PRO A 233 -8.30 -23.37 -21.90
C PRO A 233 -8.96 -24.04 -23.12
N LEU A 234 -8.67 -23.57 -24.35
CA LEU A 234 -9.34 -24.03 -25.58
C LEU A 234 -8.98 -25.46 -26.01
N GLU A 235 -7.75 -25.91 -25.77
CA GLU A 235 -7.23 -27.18 -26.30
C GLU A 235 -6.66 -28.11 -25.21
N ASN A 236 -5.92 -27.54 -24.25
CA ASN A 236 -5.33 -28.28 -23.13
C ASN A 236 -5.91 -27.79 -21.80
N LYS A 237 -6.66 -28.64 -21.09
CA LYS A 237 -7.32 -28.30 -19.81
C LYS A 237 -6.34 -28.00 -18.67
N GLU A 238 -5.02 -28.16 -18.85
CA GLU A 238 -3.99 -27.73 -17.90
C GLU A 238 -4.08 -26.22 -17.61
N VAL A 239 -4.29 -25.89 -16.33
CA VAL A 239 -4.31 -24.50 -15.86
C VAL A 239 -3.88 -24.39 -14.40
N GLU A 240 -3.20 -23.30 -14.08
CA GLU A 240 -2.85 -22.92 -12.72
C GLU A 240 -3.49 -21.56 -12.38
N TYR A 241 -4.14 -21.46 -11.21
CA TYR A 241 -4.72 -20.22 -10.69
C TYR A 241 -4.02 -19.76 -9.42
N PHE A 242 -3.85 -18.45 -9.29
CA PHE A 242 -3.18 -17.80 -8.16
C PHE A 242 -4.10 -16.71 -7.59
N PHE A 243 -4.79 -17.00 -6.49
CA PHE A 243 -5.58 -15.97 -5.81
C PHE A 243 -4.65 -15.20 -4.87
N ALA A 244 -4.65 -13.87 -4.96
CA ALA A 244 -3.80 -13.06 -4.10
C ALA A 244 -4.44 -11.73 -3.74
N SER A 245 -4.12 -11.22 -2.55
CA SER A 245 -4.50 -9.85 -2.16
C SER A 245 -3.57 -8.76 -2.72
N ASP A 246 -2.44 -9.16 -3.33
CA ASP A 246 -1.50 -8.26 -4.02
C ASP A 246 -0.88 -8.95 -5.24
N ALA A 247 -0.60 -8.18 -6.29
CA ALA A 247 0.02 -8.66 -7.52
C ALA A 247 1.48 -9.12 -7.33
N SER A 248 2.17 -8.67 -6.27
CA SER A 248 3.55 -9.06 -5.97
C SER A 248 3.73 -10.57 -5.78
N ALA A 249 2.70 -11.26 -5.28
CA ALA A 249 2.70 -12.72 -5.10
C ALA A 249 2.38 -13.50 -6.38
N VAL A 250 1.92 -12.82 -7.43
CA VAL A 250 1.47 -13.47 -8.67
C VAL A 250 2.46 -13.26 -9.82
N ILE A 251 3.14 -12.11 -9.84
CA ILE A 251 3.94 -11.67 -10.99
C ILE A 251 5.08 -12.63 -11.37
N GLU A 252 5.60 -13.40 -10.42
CA GLU A 252 6.65 -14.41 -10.69
C GLU A 252 6.13 -15.65 -11.40
N HIS A 253 4.81 -15.86 -11.37
CA HIS A 253 4.13 -16.98 -12.02
C HIS A 253 3.46 -16.58 -13.32
N THR A 254 2.82 -15.41 -13.34
CA THR A 254 2.09 -14.88 -14.50
C THR A 254 1.88 -13.37 -14.39
N ASN A 255 1.89 -12.68 -15.52
CA ASN A 255 1.50 -11.27 -15.60
C ASN A 255 0.03 -11.08 -16.00
N ARG A 256 -0.73 -12.17 -16.19
CA ARG A 256 -2.15 -12.12 -16.56
C ARG A 256 -3.00 -12.23 -15.32
N VAL A 257 -3.71 -11.17 -14.98
CA VAL A 257 -4.52 -11.10 -13.76
C VAL A 257 -5.93 -10.58 -14.02
N ILE A 258 -6.84 -10.97 -13.15
CA ILE A 258 -8.20 -10.45 -13.08
C ILE A 258 -8.37 -9.79 -11.72
N TYR A 259 -8.66 -8.49 -11.71
CA TYR A 259 -9.00 -7.78 -10.49
C TYR A 259 -10.48 -8.00 -10.17
N LEU A 260 -10.76 -8.56 -9.00
CA LEU A 260 -12.14 -8.68 -8.52
C LEU A 260 -12.63 -7.31 -8.04
N GLU A 261 -13.94 -7.12 -8.10
CA GLU A 261 -14.65 -5.98 -7.52
C GLU A 261 -15.53 -6.43 -6.36
N ASP A 262 -16.12 -5.46 -5.67
CA ASP A 262 -16.99 -5.72 -4.53
C ASP A 262 -18.17 -6.62 -4.95
N ASP A 263 -18.46 -7.59 -4.08
CA ASP A 263 -19.48 -8.62 -4.22
C ASP A 263 -19.29 -9.60 -5.38
N ASP A 264 -18.11 -9.61 -6.03
CA ASP A 264 -17.73 -10.69 -6.93
C ASP A 264 -17.50 -11.97 -6.13
N VAL A 265 -18.01 -13.09 -6.65
CA VAL A 265 -17.71 -14.44 -6.17
C VAL A 265 -17.04 -15.21 -7.30
N ALA A 266 -15.73 -15.33 -7.22
CA ALA A 266 -14.91 -16.11 -8.12
C ALA A 266 -14.87 -17.57 -7.64
N ALA A 267 -15.27 -18.51 -8.49
CA ALA A 267 -15.27 -19.94 -8.18
C ALA A 267 -14.50 -20.69 -9.25
N VAL A 268 -13.54 -21.52 -8.82
CA VAL A 268 -12.89 -22.51 -9.69
C VAL A 268 -13.46 -23.88 -9.41
N ARG A 269 -14.06 -24.48 -10.44
CA ARG A 269 -14.61 -25.84 -10.41
C ARG A 269 -14.25 -26.57 -11.70
N ASP A 270 -13.78 -27.81 -11.60
CA ASP A 270 -13.39 -28.62 -12.75
C ASP A 270 -12.38 -27.89 -13.68
N GLY A 271 -11.48 -27.10 -13.09
CA GLY A 271 -10.49 -26.28 -13.79
C GLY A 271 -11.02 -24.98 -14.41
N THR A 272 -12.31 -24.70 -14.24
CA THR A 272 -13.02 -23.59 -14.87
C THR A 272 -13.22 -22.45 -13.89
N LEU A 273 -12.75 -21.25 -14.23
CA LEU A 273 -13.00 -20.05 -13.44
C LEU A 273 -14.29 -19.37 -13.90
N SER A 274 -15.17 -19.07 -12.95
CA SER A 274 -16.40 -18.30 -13.19
C SER A 274 -16.55 -17.19 -12.15
N ILE A 275 -17.13 -16.05 -12.56
CA ILE A 275 -17.33 -14.89 -11.68
C ILE A 275 -18.83 -14.61 -11.61
N HIS A 276 -19.34 -14.57 -10.38
CA HIS A 276 -20.78 -14.41 -10.11
C HIS A 276 -21.03 -13.19 -9.24
N ARG A 277 -22.21 -12.60 -9.38
CA ARG A 277 -22.71 -11.53 -8.52
C ARG A 277 -24.20 -11.73 -8.23
N LEU A 278 -24.61 -11.47 -6.99
CA LEU A 278 -25.99 -11.70 -6.56
C LEU A 278 -26.96 -10.61 -7.04
N LYS A 279 -26.50 -9.37 -7.15
CA LYS A 279 -27.29 -8.22 -7.58
C LYS A 279 -26.67 -7.59 -8.82
N LYS A 280 -27.52 -7.20 -9.77
CA LYS A 280 -27.11 -6.42 -10.93
C LYS A 280 -27.33 -4.93 -10.66
N SER A 281 -26.27 -4.12 -10.71
CA SER A 281 -26.40 -2.67 -10.82
C SER A 281 -26.47 -2.26 -12.29
N LEU A 282 -27.11 -1.12 -12.58
CA LEU A 282 -27.18 -0.56 -13.94
C LEU A 282 -25.80 -0.11 -14.44
N ASP A 283 -24.92 0.29 -13.53
CA ASP A 283 -23.57 0.78 -13.82
C ASP A 283 -22.50 -0.33 -13.78
N ASP A 284 -22.89 -1.58 -13.52
CA ASP A 284 -21.93 -2.68 -13.40
C ASP A 284 -21.37 -3.12 -14.75
N PRO A 285 -20.04 -3.34 -14.84
CA PRO A 285 -19.44 -4.00 -16.00
C PRO A 285 -20.12 -5.34 -16.28
N HIS A 286 -20.24 -5.71 -17.55
CA HIS A 286 -20.82 -7.00 -17.93
C HIS A 286 -19.80 -8.15 -17.84
N ALA A 287 -18.51 -7.82 -17.74
CA ALA A 287 -17.40 -8.76 -17.68
C ALA A 287 -16.23 -8.16 -16.88
N ARG A 288 -15.33 -9.03 -16.42
CA ARG A 288 -14.00 -8.68 -15.91
C ARG A 288 -12.96 -8.88 -17.00
N GLU A 289 -12.14 -7.87 -17.21
CA GLU A 289 -11.04 -7.91 -18.17
C GLU A 289 -9.82 -8.63 -17.58
N ILE A 290 -9.14 -9.45 -18.39
CA ILE A 290 -7.84 -10.03 -18.08
C ILE A 290 -6.77 -8.99 -18.40
N THR A 291 -6.26 -8.34 -17.34
CA THR A 291 -5.23 -7.30 -17.46
C THR A 291 -3.84 -7.92 -17.53
N THR A 292 -2.99 -7.38 -18.41
CA THR A 292 -1.55 -7.68 -18.40
C THR A 292 -0.82 -6.70 -17.49
N LEU A 293 -0.22 -7.20 -16.41
CA LEU A 293 0.61 -6.43 -15.50
C LEU A 293 1.87 -5.94 -16.22
N LYS A 294 2.17 -4.64 -16.07
CA LYS A 294 3.41 -4.00 -16.53
C LYS A 294 4.54 -4.06 -15.48
N MET A 295 4.31 -4.76 -14.38
CA MET A 295 5.26 -4.90 -13.28
C MET A 295 6.31 -5.96 -13.64
N GLU A 296 7.56 -5.73 -13.25
CA GLU A 296 8.64 -6.69 -13.43
C GLU A 296 9.07 -7.26 -12.07
N ILE A 297 9.49 -8.53 -12.03
CA ILE A 297 9.92 -9.22 -10.80
C ILE A 297 11.07 -8.44 -10.12
N GLN A 298 11.99 -7.87 -10.89
CA GLN A 298 13.13 -7.10 -10.37
C GLN A 298 12.69 -5.90 -9.51
N GLN A 299 11.52 -5.32 -9.79
CA GLN A 299 10.99 -4.19 -9.04
C GLN A 299 10.59 -4.59 -7.60
N ILE A 300 10.25 -5.86 -7.36
CA ILE A 300 9.87 -6.40 -6.06
C ILE A 300 10.98 -7.23 -5.38
N MET A 301 12.22 -7.18 -5.91
CA MET A 301 13.40 -7.81 -5.32
C MET A 301 14.34 -6.76 -4.72
N LYS A 302 15.11 -7.12 -3.69
CA LYS A 302 16.10 -6.23 -3.08
C LYS A 302 17.30 -5.93 -3.99
N GLY A 303 17.64 -6.86 -4.89
CA GLY A 303 18.84 -6.72 -5.74
C GLY A 303 20.12 -6.74 -4.91
N ASN A 304 20.97 -5.73 -5.09
CA ASN A 304 22.26 -5.60 -4.38
C ASN A 304 22.16 -4.85 -3.04
N TYR A 305 20.94 -4.62 -2.54
CA TYR A 305 20.70 -3.92 -1.28
C TYR A 305 20.29 -4.90 -0.18
N ASP A 306 20.61 -4.57 1.07
CA ASP A 306 20.26 -5.40 2.23
C ASP A 306 18.77 -5.27 2.60
N TYR A 307 18.20 -4.08 2.35
CA TYR A 307 16.82 -3.72 2.69
C TYR A 307 16.08 -3.11 1.50
N PHE A 308 14.77 -3.33 1.42
CA PHE A 308 13.92 -2.66 0.44
C PHE A 308 13.91 -1.16 0.66
N MET A 309 13.83 -0.69 1.91
CA MET A 309 13.89 0.75 2.18
C MET A 309 15.19 1.38 1.64
N GLN A 310 16.33 0.71 1.80
CA GLN A 310 17.61 1.20 1.25
C GLN A 310 17.53 1.27 -0.28
N LYS A 311 17.12 0.18 -0.95
CA LYS A 311 16.90 0.16 -2.40
C LYS A 311 16.02 1.33 -2.84
N GLU A 312 14.88 1.52 -2.18
CA GLU A 312 13.87 2.50 -2.57
C GLU A 312 14.32 3.94 -2.36
N ILE A 313 15.16 4.21 -1.36
CA ILE A 313 15.82 5.52 -1.21
C ILE A 313 16.77 5.78 -2.40
N PHE A 314 17.58 4.79 -2.75
CA PHE A 314 18.60 4.92 -3.80
C PHE A 314 18.03 4.87 -5.23
N GLU A 315 16.82 4.33 -5.42
CA GLU A 315 16.06 4.36 -6.69
C GLU A 315 15.28 5.67 -6.90
N GLN A 316 15.39 6.66 -5.99
CA GLN A 316 14.69 7.93 -6.15
C GLN A 316 15.03 8.69 -7.45
N PRO A 317 16.28 8.73 -7.95
CA PRO A 317 16.56 9.32 -9.26
C PRO A 317 15.72 8.72 -10.39
N GLU A 318 15.61 7.39 -10.43
CA GLU A 318 14.88 6.66 -11.47
C GLU A 318 13.37 6.81 -11.31
N SER A 319 12.85 6.71 -10.08
CA SER A 319 11.42 6.86 -9.80
C SER A 319 10.90 8.26 -10.10
N VAL A 320 11.70 9.30 -9.83
CA VAL A 320 11.41 10.69 -10.21
C VAL A 320 11.32 10.84 -11.73
N VAL A 321 12.28 10.26 -12.48
CA VAL A 321 12.22 10.25 -13.95
C VAL A 321 10.99 9.50 -14.45
N ASN A 322 10.66 8.35 -13.86
CA ASN A 322 9.48 7.56 -14.21
C ASN A 322 8.16 8.30 -13.93
N THR A 323 8.14 9.12 -12.88
CA THR A 323 7.01 9.99 -12.54
C THR A 323 6.78 11.06 -13.60
N MET A 324 7.84 11.59 -14.21
CA MET A 324 7.77 12.62 -15.25
C MET A 324 7.63 12.05 -16.68
N ARG A 325 7.97 10.78 -16.87
CA ARG A 325 8.03 10.12 -18.19
C ARG A 325 6.71 10.24 -18.94
N GLY A 326 6.78 10.79 -20.17
CA GLY A 326 5.61 11.00 -21.03
C GLY A 326 4.66 12.10 -20.57
N ARG A 327 4.97 12.81 -19.48
CA ARG A 327 4.16 13.91 -18.92
C ARG A 327 4.85 15.26 -19.06
N VAL A 328 6.16 15.30 -18.87
CA VAL A 328 6.97 16.52 -19.02
C VAL A 328 7.71 16.47 -20.34
N ARG A 329 7.53 17.52 -21.16
CA ARG A 329 8.25 17.71 -22.40
C ARG A 329 9.22 18.89 -22.24
N PHE A 330 10.50 18.60 -22.02
CA PHE A 330 11.50 19.63 -21.67
C PHE A 330 11.92 20.52 -22.86
N ASP A 331 11.86 20.01 -24.09
CA ASP A 331 12.16 20.77 -25.31
C ASP A 331 11.10 21.83 -25.63
N GLY A 332 9.83 21.53 -25.32
CA GLY A 332 8.68 22.41 -25.54
C GLY A 332 8.11 23.05 -24.27
N ASN A 333 8.75 22.86 -23.11
CA ASN A 333 8.32 23.38 -21.80
C ASN A 333 6.83 23.14 -21.47
N SER A 334 6.30 21.97 -21.85
CA SER A 334 4.88 21.66 -21.71
C SER A 334 4.67 20.44 -20.82
N ILE A 335 3.59 20.46 -20.04
CA ILE A 335 3.20 19.33 -19.19
C ILE A 335 1.82 18.83 -19.58
N VAL A 336 1.68 17.52 -19.71
CA VAL A 336 0.40 16.85 -19.96
C VAL A 336 0.20 15.75 -18.95
N LEU A 337 -0.81 15.89 -18.09
CA LEU A 337 -1.25 14.85 -17.18
C LEU A 337 -2.47 14.15 -17.79
N GLY A 338 -2.21 13.11 -18.60
CA GLY A 338 -3.24 12.44 -19.40
C GLY A 338 -4.48 12.00 -18.60
N GLY A 339 -4.29 11.49 -17.38
CA GLY A 339 -5.39 11.00 -16.53
C GLY A 339 -6.30 12.08 -15.94
N ILE A 340 -5.98 13.36 -16.09
CA ILE A 340 -6.83 14.49 -15.66
C ILE A 340 -7.15 15.46 -16.81
N LYS A 341 -6.62 15.23 -18.02
CA LYS A 341 -6.67 16.16 -19.15
C LYS A 341 -8.09 16.63 -19.46
N ASP A 342 -9.04 15.71 -19.52
CA ASP A 342 -10.43 16.00 -19.87
C ASP A 342 -11.18 16.75 -18.75
N TYR A 343 -10.64 16.74 -17.53
CA TYR A 343 -11.21 17.40 -16.35
C TYR A 343 -10.55 18.74 -16.02
N ILE A 344 -9.41 19.10 -16.64
CA ILE A 344 -8.73 20.38 -16.41
C ILE A 344 -9.66 21.60 -16.57
N PRO A 345 -10.54 21.69 -17.59
CA PRO A 345 -11.47 22.82 -17.72
C PRO A 345 -12.47 22.94 -16.56
N GLU A 346 -12.84 21.82 -15.94
CA GLU A 346 -13.72 21.80 -14.76
C GLU A 346 -12.93 22.15 -13.50
N ILE A 347 -11.73 21.59 -13.32
CA ILE A 347 -10.83 21.90 -12.22
C ILE A 347 -10.47 23.39 -12.20
N LYS A 348 -10.20 24.01 -13.36
CA LYS A 348 -9.91 25.46 -13.46
C LYS A 348 -11.09 26.36 -13.06
N ARG A 349 -12.33 25.83 -12.99
CA ARG A 349 -13.53 26.57 -12.57
C ARG A 349 -13.83 26.41 -11.08
N CYS A 350 -13.13 25.52 -10.38
CA CYS A 350 -13.33 25.30 -8.95
C CYS A 350 -12.88 26.52 -8.14
N ARG A 351 -13.32 26.57 -6.88
CA ARG A 351 -12.99 27.69 -5.98
C ARG A 351 -12.05 27.33 -4.85
N ARG A 352 -11.77 26.05 -4.67
CA ARG A 352 -10.96 25.54 -3.56
C ARG A 352 -10.40 24.18 -3.90
N LEU A 353 -9.13 23.99 -3.53
CA LEU A 353 -8.47 22.69 -3.58
C LEU A 353 -8.42 22.11 -2.17
N MET A 354 -8.72 20.84 -2.04
CA MET A 354 -8.51 20.09 -0.82
C MET A 354 -7.61 18.89 -1.07
N LEU A 355 -6.59 18.71 -0.25
CA LEU A 355 -5.68 17.57 -0.32
C LEU A 355 -5.86 16.73 0.93
N ILE A 356 -6.32 15.50 0.74
CA ILE A 356 -6.66 14.57 1.81
C ILE A 356 -5.76 13.34 1.71
N GLY A 357 -5.11 13.00 2.81
CA GLY A 357 -4.22 11.84 2.91
C GLY A 357 -3.90 11.49 4.35
N CYS A 358 -3.10 10.45 4.55
CA CYS A 358 -2.63 10.00 5.86
C CYS A 358 -1.10 9.89 5.89
N GLY A 359 -0.50 10.13 7.07
CA GLY A 359 0.93 9.96 7.31
C GLY A 359 1.81 10.68 6.28
N THR A 360 2.80 9.98 5.72
CA THR A 360 3.69 10.51 4.67
C THR A 360 2.95 11.07 3.44
N SER A 361 1.78 10.52 3.08
CA SER A 361 0.98 11.07 1.95
C SER A 361 0.32 12.41 2.28
N TYR A 362 0.01 12.65 3.56
CA TYR A 362 -0.40 13.98 4.03
C TYR A 362 0.81 14.95 3.99
N HIS A 363 2.01 14.50 4.37
CA HIS A 363 3.20 15.35 4.30
C HIS A 363 3.54 15.80 2.87
N SER A 364 3.32 14.98 1.84
CA SER A 364 3.57 15.40 0.44
C SER A 364 2.60 16.51 0.01
N ALA A 365 1.38 16.53 0.54
CA ALA A 365 0.44 17.64 0.37
C ALA A 365 0.90 18.90 1.12
N VAL A 366 1.36 18.77 2.36
CA VAL A 366 1.94 19.91 3.11
C VAL A 366 3.14 20.50 2.38
N ALA A 367 3.99 19.66 1.79
CA ALA A 367 5.20 20.06 1.07
C ALA A 367 4.90 20.88 -0.20
N THR A 368 3.75 20.65 -0.82
CA THR A 368 3.37 21.26 -2.10
C THR A 368 2.29 22.34 -1.96
N ARG A 369 1.68 22.48 -0.77
CA ARG A 369 0.63 23.46 -0.49
C ARG A 369 1.00 24.87 -0.95
N GLN A 370 2.16 25.38 -0.55
CA GLN A 370 2.59 26.74 -0.87
C GLN A 370 2.70 26.98 -2.39
N LEU A 371 3.22 26.01 -3.14
CA LEU A 371 3.33 26.10 -4.60
C LEU A 371 1.95 26.02 -5.27
N LEU A 372 1.05 25.19 -4.75
CA LEU A 372 -0.32 25.11 -5.24
C LEU A 372 -1.05 26.43 -5.02
N GLU A 373 -0.94 27.05 -3.85
CA GLU A 373 -1.47 28.38 -3.57
C GLU A 373 -0.90 29.42 -4.56
N GLU A 374 0.42 29.42 -4.78
CA GLU A 374 1.13 30.32 -5.70
C GLU A 374 0.63 30.18 -7.15
N LEU A 375 0.61 28.97 -7.71
CA LEU A 375 0.37 28.76 -9.13
C LEU A 375 -1.11 28.66 -9.50
N THR A 376 -1.98 28.32 -8.54
CA THR A 376 -3.43 28.24 -8.77
C THR A 376 -4.16 29.49 -8.32
N GLU A 377 -3.62 30.26 -7.38
CA GLU A 377 -4.31 31.36 -6.66
C GLU A 377 -5.62 30.92 -5.97
N LEU A 378 -5.80 29.61 -5.75
CA LEU A 378 -6.93 29.07 -5.03
C LEU A 378 -6.59 28.87 -3.55
N PRO A 379 -7.57 28.94 -2.64
CA PRO A 379 -7.43 28.38 -1.30
C PRO A 379 -7.09 26.88 -1.41
N VAL A 380 -5.99 26.49 -0.75
CA VAL A 380 -5.54 25.10 -0.67
C VAL A 380 -5.62 24.64 0.78
N MET A 381 -6.48 23.67 1.05
CA MET A 381 -6.61 23.03 2.35
C MET A 381 -5.94 21.67 2.33
N VAL A 382 -5.23 21.32 3.40
CA VAL A 382 -4.54 20.04 3.54
C VAL A 382 -5.04 19.40 4.83
N GLU A 383 -5.58 18.19 4.72
CA GLU A 383 -6.35 17.56 5.80
C GLU A 383 -5.87 16.13 6.05
N LEU A 384 -5.75 15.77 7.33
CA LEU A 384 -5.61 14.37 7.75
C LEU A 384 -6.98 13.70 7.59
N ALA A 385 -7.03 12.57 6.88
CA ALA A 385 -8.30 11.97 6.48
C ALA A 385 -9.20 11.54 7.66
N SER A 386 -8.62 11.07 8.77
CA SER A 386 -9.36 10.68 9.96
C SER A 386 -10.07 11.88 10.61
N ASP A 387 -9.31 12.93 10.96
CA ASP A 387 -9.85 14.17 11.56
C ASP A 387 -10.82 14.89 10.61
N PHE A 388 -10.58 14.80 9.30
CA PHE A 388 -11.51 15.31 8.28
C PHE A 388 -12.91 14.68 8.39
N LEU A 389 -12.97 13.36 8.59
CA LEU A 389 -14.20 12.59 8.76
C LEU A 389 -14.86 12.89 10.11
N ASP A 390 -14.09 12.89 11.20
CA ASP A 390 -14.58 13.13 12.56
C ASP A 390 -15.31 14.48 12.67
N ARG A 391 -14.76 15.51 12.03
CA ARG A 391 -15.34 16.86 12.06
C ARG A 391 -16.50 17.05 11.09
N ASN A 392 -16.83 16.04 10.27
CA ASN A 392 -17.82 16.16 9.19
C ASN A 392 -17.55 17.42 8.33
N THR A 393 -16.32 17.54 7.84
CA THR A 393 -15.82 18.76 7.20
C THR A 393 -16.75 19.24 6.05
N PRO A 394 -17.08 20.54 5.95
CA PRO A 394 -17.98 21.06 4.91
C PRO A 394 -17.41 21.02 3.49
N ILE A 395 -18.11 20.33 2.59
CA ILE A 395 -17.76 20.16 1.16
C ILE A 395 -18.85 20.70 0.26
N PHE A 396 -18.41 21.35 -0.81
CA PHE A 396 -19.26 21.97 -1.82
C PHE A 396 -18.99 21.38 -3.21
N ARG A 397 -19.93 21.63 -4.13
CA ARG A 397 -19.87 21.10 -5.50
C ARG A 397 -18.75 21.72 -6.35
N ASP A 398 -18.27 22.90 -5.97
CA ASP A 398 -17.19 23.62 -6.62
C ASP A 398 -15.83 23.42 -5.92
N ASP A 399 -15.73 22.42 -5.03
CA ASP A 399 -14.47 21.92 -4.49
C ASP A 399 -13.85 20.86 -5.42
N VAL A 400 -12.52 20.89 -5.53
CA VAL A 400 -11.73 19.79 -6.11
C VAL A 400 -10.96 19.11 -4.99
N CYS A 401 -11.24 17.83 -4.78
CA CYS A 401 -10.68 17.03 -3.70
C CYS A 401 -9.65 16.04 -4.25
N PHE A 402 -8.41 16.17 -3.80
CA PHE A 402 -7.31 15.27 -4.07
C PHE A 402 -7.20 14.22 -2.97
N PHE A 403 -7.13 12.94 -3.35
CA PHE A 403 -6.93 11.82 -2.45
C PHE A 403 -5.57 11.20 -2.73
N ILE A 404 -4.64 11.41 -1.80
CA ILE A 404 -3.23 11.04 -1.97
C ILE A 404 -2.97 9.78 -1.16
N SER A 405 -2.68 8.68 -1.85
CA SER A 405 -2.43 7.39 -1.21
C SER A 405 -1.54 6.53 -2.08
N GLN A 406 -0.38 6.10 -1.57
CA GLN A 406 0.51 5.17 -2.29
C GLN A 406 -0.24 3.89 -2.64
N SER A 407 -0.92 3.28 -1.67
CA SER A 407 -1.62 2.00 -1.85
C SER A 407 -2.93 2.14 -2.61
N GLY A 408 -3.59 3.30 -2.50
CA GLY A 408 -4.94 3.52 -3.02
C GLY A 408 -6.04 2.80 -2.24
N GLU A 409 -5.71 2.26 -1.05
CA GLU A 409 -6.59 1.43 -0.22
C GLU A 409 -6.64 1.90 1.24
N THR A 410 -6.04 3.05 1.58
CA THR A 410 -6.04 3.59 2.94
C THR A 410 -7.48 3.87 3.39
N ALA A 411 -7.93 3.25 4.49
CA ALA A 411 -9.34 3.25 4.90
C ALA A 411 -9.94 4.66 5.04
N ASP A 412 -9.36 5.49 5.92
CA ASP A 412 -9.83 6.86 6.14
C ASP A 412 -9.83 7.70 4.86
N THR A 413 -8.79 7.57 4.03
CA THR A 413 -8.69 8.31 2.77
C THR A 413 -9.76 7.87 1.77
N LEU A 414 -10.07 6.57 1.70
CA LEU A 414 -11.14 6.04 0.86
C LEU A 414 -12.52 6.46 1.38
N MET A 415 -12.73 6.48 2.70
CA MET A 415 -13.99 6.96 3.30
C MET A 415 -14.17 8.46 3.08
N ALA A 416 -13.11 9.25 3.22
CA ALA A 416 -13.12 10.68 2.88
C ALA A 416 -13.44 10.91 1.40
N LEU A 417 -12.94 10.04 0.50
CA LEU A 417 -13.28 10.08 -0.92
C LEU A 417 -14.78 9.90 -1.14
N ARG A 418 -15.35 8.83 -0.57
CA ARG A 418 -16.77 8.54 -0.67
C ARG A 418 -17.62 9.67 -0.07
N TYR A 419 -17.18 10.22 1.06
CA TYR A 419 -17.81 11.37 1.73
C TYR A 419 -17.86 12.62 0.84
N CYS A 420 -16.75 12.97 0.17
CA CYS A 420 -16.69 14.11 -0.75
C CYS A 420 -17.51 13.85 -2.02
N LYS A 421 -17.45 12.63 -2.56
CA LYS A 421 -18.20 12.23 -3.76
C LYS A 421 -19.70 12.35 -3.57
N GLN A 422 -20.21 11.92 -2.41
CA GLN A 422 -21.64 12.07 -2.05
C GLN A 422 -22.10 13.55 -1.99
N ARG A 423 -21.19 14.49 -1.75
CA ARG A 423 -21.47 15.94 -1.72
C ARG A 423 -21.29 16.62 -3.09
N GLY A 424 -20.89 15.85 -4.11
CA GLY A 424 -20.80 16.31 -5.49
C GLY A 424 -19.53 17.08 -5.81
N ALA A 425 -18.47 16.97 -5.00
CA ALA A 425 -17.17 17.53 -5.33
C ALA A 425 -16.50 16.72 -6.47
N LEU A 426 -15.62 17.37 -7.22
CA LEU A 426 -14.78 16.68 -8.20
C LEU A 426 -13.63 15.97 -7.45
N ILE A 427 -13.35 14.73 -7.85
CA ILE A 427 -12.51 13.79 -7.10
C ILE A 427 -11.31 13.42 -7.96
N VAL A 428 -10.11 13.70 -7.47
CA VAL A 428 -8.84 13.42 -8.13
C VAL A 428 -8.02 12.45 -7.28
N GLY A 429 -7.71 11.26 -7.82
CA GLY A 429 -6.85 10.28 -7.14
C GLY A 429 -5.38 10.46 -7.50
N ILE A 430 -4.49 10.56 -6.51
CA ILE A 430 -3.03 10.52 -6.68
C ILE A 430 -2.52 9.23 -6.06
N THR A 431 -2.29 8.20 -6.89
CA THR A 431 -2.05 6.83 -6.42
C THR A 431 -0.84 6.15 -7.04
N ASN A 432 -0.28 5.13 -6.38
CA ASN A 432 0.81 4.31 -6.93
C ASN A 432 0.40 2.85 -7.22
N THR A 433 -0.88 2.52 -7.08
CA THR A 433 -1.41 1.18 -7.36
C THR A 433 -2.51 1.26 -8.40
N VAL A 434 -2.25 0.68 -9.57
CA VAL A 434 -3.24 0.57 -10.66
C VAL A 434 -4.40 -0.32 -10.20
N GLY A 435 -5.63 0.09 -10.49
CA GLY A 435 -6.83 -0.68 -10.14
C GLY A 435 -7.23 -0.64 -8.66
N SER A 436 -6.54 0.16 -7.83
CA SER A 436 -6.90 0.37 -6.43
C SER A 436 -8.27 1.04 -6.27
N SER A 437 -8.89 0.91 -5.11
CA SER A 437 -10.21 1.46 -4.80
C SER A 437 -10.27 2.98 -5.02
N ILE A 438 -9.30 3.75 -4.50
CA ILE A 438 -9.21 5.20 -4.74
C ILE A 438 -9.05 5.51 -6.24
N CYS A 439 -8.23 4.73 -6.97
CA CYS A 439 -8.04 4.93 -8.41
C CYS A 439 -9.33 4.69 -9.20
N ARG A 440 -10.14 3.68 -8.84
CA ARG A 440 -11.39 3.34 -9.54
C ARG A 440 -12.55 4.26 -9.17
N GLU A 441 -12.63 4.70 -7.91
CA GLU A 441 -13.75 5.51 -7.43
C GLU A 441 -13.60 7.01 -7.72
N SER A 442 -12.39 7.47 -8.04
CA SER A 442 -12.12 8.86 -8.46
C SER A 442 -12.68 9.16 -9.85
N HIS A 443 -13.05 10.42 -10.11
CA HIS A 443 -13.49 10.85 -11.45
C HIS A 443 -12.30 10.89 -12.43
N CYS A 444 -11.14 11.31 -11.94
CA CYS A 444 -9.89 11.35 -12.68
C CYS A 444 -8.70 11.16 -11.73
N GLY A 445 -7.48 11.04 -12.27
CA GLY A 445 -6.33 10.84 -11.39
C GLY A 445 -4.97 10.79 -12.08
N VAL A 446 -3.94 10.75 -11.25
CA VAL A 446 -2.54 10.62 -11.67
C VAL A 446 -1.94 9.42 -10.97
N HIS A 447 -1.56 8.41 -11.75
CA HIS A 447 -0.72 7.33 -11.26
C HIS A 447 0.71 7.83 -11.12
N ILE A 448 1.28 7.89 -9.90
CA ILE A 448 2.60 8.51 -9.70
C ILE A 448 3.73 7.74 -10.39
N ASN A 449 3.54 6.44 -10.66
CA ASN A 449 4.49 5.61 -11.41
C ASN A 449 5.90 5.54 -10.77
N ALA A 450 5.95 5.44 -9.44
CA ALA A 450 7.20 5.26 -8.70
C ALA A 450 7.72 3.80 -8.76
N GLY A 451 6.91 2.89 -9.32
CA GLY A 451 7.07 1.45 -9.20
C GLY A 451 6.58 0.93 -7.84
N PRO A 452 6.51 -0.41 -7.66
CA PRO A 452 6.18 -1.01 -6.38
C PRO A 452 7.09 -0.50 -5.25
N GLU A 453 6.49 -0.23 -4.10
CA GLU A 453 7.20 0.13 -2.87
C GLU A 453 6.87 -0.97 -1.85
N ILE A 454 7.88 -1.67 -1.37
CA ILE A 454 7.79 -2.83 -0.49
C ILE A 454 8.15 -2.46 0.94
N GLY A 455 9.13 -1.57 1.16
CA GLY A 455 9.47 -1.10 2.51
C GLY A 455 8.27 -0.49 3.22
N VAL A 456 8.06 -0.79 4.51
CA VAL A 456 6.88 -0.29 5.23
C VAL A 456 6.86 1.24 5.29
N ALA A 457 8.00 1.87 5.59
CA ALA A 457 8.13 3.32 5.57
C ALA A 457 8.23 3.84 4.12
N SER A 458 7.34 4.76 3.76
CA SER A 458 7.33 5.36 2.42
C SER A 458 8.54 6.26 2.16
N THR A 459 9.11 6.18 0.95
CA THR A 459 10.29 6.95 0.52
C THR A 459 10.08 7.52 -0.89
N LYS A 460 10.27 6.71 -1.94
CA LYS A 460 10.07 7.12 -3.33
C LYS A 460 8.63 7.51 -3.65
N ALA A 461 7.63 6.94 -2.96
CA ALA A 461 6.26 7.39 -3.17
C ALA A 461 6.03 8.83 -2.67
N TYR A 462 6.68 9.27 -1.59
CA TYR A 462 6.61 10.67 -1.13
C TYR A 462 7.14 11.64 -2.18
N THR A 463 8.35 11.39 -2.71
CA THR A 463 8.97 12.27 -3.71
C THR A 463 8.23 12.22 -5.05
N SER A 464 7.71 11.07 -5.47
CA SER A 464 6.86 10.96 -6.65
C SER A 464 5.48 11.63 -6.49
N GLN A 465 4.87 11.59 -5.30
CA GLN A 465 3.65 12.35 -5.00
C GLN A 465 3.91 13.85 -5.06
N PHE A 466 5.01 14.31 -4.45
CA PHE A 466 5.47 15.70 -4.50
C PHE A 466 5.53 16.18 -5.97
N ILE A 467 6.26 15.46 -6.82
CA ILE A 467 6.44 15.85 -8.24
C ILE A 467 5.12 15.81 -9.00
N SER A 468 4.23 14.85 -8.70
CA SER A 468 2.92 14.78 -9.34
C SER A 468 2.06 16.01 -9.04
N LEU A 469 2.10 16.51 -7.80
CA LEU A 469 1.41 17.73 -7.38
C LEU A 469 2.07 19.00 -7.96
N VAL A 470 3.40 19.04 -8.09
CA VAL A 470 4.12 20.11 -8.80
C VAL A 470 3.69 20.17 -10.27
N MET A 471 3.66 19.03 -10.97
CA MET A 471 3.22 18.96 -12.36
C MET A 471 1.77 19.45 -12.50
N PHE A 472 0.89 19.09 -11.56
CA PHE A 472 -0.47 19.61 -11.53
C PHE A 472 -0.51 21.13 -11.40
N ALA A 473 0.26 21.71 -10.49
CA ALA A 473 0.36 23.17 -10.31
C ALA A 473 0.85 23.89 -11.59
N LEU A 474 1.80 23.29 -12.32
CA LEU A 474 2.31 23.82 -13.59
C LEU A 474 1.30 23.74 -14.74
N VAL A 475 0.39 22.75 -14.73
CA VAL A 475 -0.73 22.64 -15.69
C VAL A 475 -1.79 23.71 -15.38
N MET A 476 -2.08 23.95 -14.10
CA MET A 476 -3.08 24.94 -13.68
C MET A 476 -2.67 26.38 -14.04
N SER A 477 -1.37 26.68 -14.00
CA SER A 477 -0.81 28.00 -14.30
C SER A 477 -0.51 28.24 -15.79
N GLU A 478 -0.82 27.30 -16.69
CA GLU A 478 -0.32 27.32 -18.07
C GLU A 478 -0.72 28.54 -18.88
N ASP A 479 -1.95 29.04 -18.71
CA ASP A 479 -2.48 30.15 -19.48
C ASP A 479 -2.12 31.53 -18.89
N ARG A 480 -1.33 31.56 -17.79
CA ARG A 480 -0.97 32.81 -17.10
C ARG A 480 0.36 33.35 -17.62
N LEU A 481 0.32 34.48 -18.32
CA LEU A 481 1.52 35.14 -18.85
C LEU A 481 2.50 35.58 -17.75
N SER A 482 1.98 36.08 -16.62
CA SER A 482 2.79 36.53 -15.47
C SER A 482 3.61 35.42 -14.82
N LEU A 483 3.16 34.15 -14.93
CA LEU A 483 3.80 33.00 -14.30
C LEU A 483 4.74 32.24 -15.24
N GLN A 484 4.89 32.63 -16.51
CA GLN A 484 5.69 31.87 -17.47
C GLN A 484 7.16 31.73 -17.04
N GLN A 485 7.76 32.80 -16.51
CA GLN A 485 9.14 32.75 -16.04
C GLN A 485 9.30 31.78 -14.86
N ARG A 486 8.36 31.81 -13.92
CA ARG A 486 8.34 30.92 -12.75
C ARG A 486 8.15 29.46 -13.17
N ARG A 487 7.22 29.19 -14.10
CA ARG A 487 7.02 27.85 -14.67
C ARG A 487 8.28 27.33 -15.35
N LEU A 488 8.96 28.17 -16.13
CA LEU A 488 10.19 27.81 -16.82
C LEU A 488 11.33 27.47 -15.85
N GLU A 489 11.49 28.27 -14.78
CA GLU A 489 12.43 28.00 -13.70
C GLU A 489 12.20 26.61 -13.08
N ILE A 490 10.95 26.29 -12.74
CA ILE A 490 10.58 25.00 -12.14
C ILE A 490 10.81 23.85 -13.13
N LEU A 491 10.45 24.02 -14.40
CA LEU A 491 10.68 23.01 -15.44
C LEU A 491 12.16 22.71 -15.67
N GLN A 492 13.01 23.75 -15.68
CA GLN A 492 14.46 23.61 -15.78
C GLN A 492 15.07 22.96 -14.55
N ALA A 493 14.49 23.16 -13.36
CA ALA A 493 14.92 22.49 -12.15
C ALA A 493 14.50 21.00 -12.15
N LEU A 494 13.28 20.68 -12.60
CA LEU A 494 12.80 19.30 -12.75
C LEU A 494 13.71 18.46 -13.66
N SER A 495 14.27 19.04 -14.74
CA SER A 495 15.16 18.32 -15.66
C SER A 495 16.50 17.92 -15.02
N LYS A 496 16.96 18.66 -14.00
CA LYS A 496 18.21 18.41 -13.27
C LYS A 496 18.01 17.61 -11.98
N LEU A 497 16.77 17.48 -11.52
CA LEU A 497 16.44 16.96 -10.20
C LEU A 497 16.97 15.54 -9.97
N ALA A 498 16.91 14.66 -10.96
CA ALA A 498 17.42 13.29 -10.84
C ALA A 498 18.94 13.26 -10.55
N ASP A 499 19.72 14.10 -11.22
CA ASP A 499 21.16 14.19 -10.98
C ASP A 499 21.47 14.85 -9.62
N GLN A 500 20.69 15.86 -9.23
CA GLN A 500 20.81 16.47 -7.90
C GLN A 500 20.52 15.45 -6.79
N ILE A 501 19.54 14.57 -6.97
CA ILE A 501 19.28 13.48 -6.03
C ILE A 501 20.49 12.53 -5.96
N ARG A 502 21.12 12.18 -7.09
CA ARG A 502 22.34 11.35 -7.11
C ARG A 502 23.47 12.00 -6.32
N GLU A 503 23.64 13.32 -6.43
CA GLU A 503 24.62 14.06 -5.62
C GLU A 503 24.30 13.97 -4.12
N VAL A 504 23.04 14.16 -3.72
CA VAL A 504 22.63 14.03 -2.32
C VAL A 504 22.84 12.61 -1.78
N LEU A 505 22.59 11.58 -2.59
CA LEU A 505 22.82 10.18 -2.19
C LEU A 505 24.30 9.87 -1.93
N LYS A 506 25.25 10.65 -2.47
CA LYS A 506 26.68 10.50 -2.13
C LYS A 506 26.99 10.86 -0.67
N LEU A 507 26.10 11.59 0.00
CA LEU A 507 26.22 11.91 1.42
C LEU A 507 25.99 10.70 2.34
N ASP A 508 25.60 9.54 1.81
CA ASP A 508 25.31 8.32 2.58
C ASP A 508 26.35 8.00 3.67
N LYS A 509 27.63 8.03 3.32
CA LYS A 509 28.73 7.78 4.28
C LYS A 509 28.81 8.85 5.38
N VAL A 510 28.59 10.12 5.03
CA VAL A 510 28.61 11.23 6.00
C VAL A 510 27.42 11.10 6.96
N VAL A 511 26.24 10.77 6.42
CA VAL A 511 25.03 10.52 7.21
C VAL A 511 25.19 9.30 8.12
N GLN A 512 25.87 8.25 7.66
CA GLN A 512 26.19 7.08 8.46
C GLN A 512 27.08 7.43 9.67
N GLU A 513 28.08 8.30 9.50
CA GLU A 513 28.90 8.76 10.63
C GLU A 513 28.06 9.59 11.61
N LEU A 514 27.20 10.50 11.14
CA LEU A 514 26.27 11.24 12.02
C LEU A 514 25.31 10.31 12.78
N ALA A 515 24.88 9.21 12.15
CA ALA A 515 24.01 8.23 12.79
C ALA A 515 24.69 7.54 13.99
N LYS A 516 26.01 7.35 13.96
CA LYS A 516 26.78 6.77 15.08
C LYS A 516 26.76 7.66 16.32
N ASP A 517 26.69 8.97 16.15
CA ASP A 517 26.54 9.90 17.27
C ASP A 517 25.10 9.87 17.82
N LEU A 518 24.11 9.71 16.94
CA LEU A 518 22.70 9.86 17.28
C LEU A 518 22.03 8.59 17.79
N TYR A 519 22.50 7.39 17.43
CA TYR A 519 21.71 6.17 17.65
C TYR A 519 21.43 5.84 19.12
N GLN A 520 22.24 6.35 20.06
CA GLN A 520 22.01 6.16 21.50
C GLN A 520 21.06 7.20 22.11
N HIS A 521 20.80 8.31 21.43
CA HIS A 521 19.91 9.35 21.94
C HIS A 521 18.45 8.90 21.95
N LYS A 522 17.69 9.37 22.95
CA LYS A 522 16.27 9.04 23.07
C LYS A 522 15.38 9.94 22.21
N SER A 523 15.84 11.16 21.94
CA SER A 523 15.06 12.17 21.26
C SER A 523 15.86 12.92 20.20
N LEU A 524 15.16 13.46 19.20
CA LEU A 524 15.72 14.29 18.14
C LEU A 524 14.70 15.37 17.73
N LEU A 525 15.05 16.65 17.86
CA LEU A 525 14.22 17.74 17.36
C LEU A 525 14.65 18.12 15.94
N ILE A 526 13.70 18.23 15.02
CA ILE A 526 13.95 18.57 13.62
C ILE A 526 13.24 19.88 13.29
N MET A 527 13.98 20.89 12.88
CA MET A 527 13.48 22.26 12.76
C MET A 527 13.65 22.82 11.35
N GLY A 528 12.61 23.48 10.86
CA GLY A 528 12.56 24.06 9.53
C GLY A 528 11.31 24.90 9.33
N ARG A 529 11.22 25.60 8.20
CA ARG A 529 10.12 26.53 7.90
C ARG A 529 9.92 26.69 6.40
N GLY A 530 8.77 27.26 6.01
CA GLY A 530 8.40 27.40 4.61
C GLY A 530 8.28 26.02 3.95
N TYR A 531 8.86 25.87 2.76
CA TYR A 531 8.91 24.61 2.01
C TYR A 531 9.50 23.43 2.81
N ASN A 532 10.37 23.71 3.79
CA ASN A 532 11.02 22.67 4.59
C ASN A 532 10.25 22.28 5.86
N PHE A 533 9.08 22.87 6.14
CA PHE A 533 8.27 22.41 7.27
C PHE A 533 7.80 20.96 7.08
N ALA A 534 7.35 20.60 5.88
CA ALA A 534 6.99 19.23 5.55
C ALA A 534 8.18 18.27 5.68
N THR A 535 9.37 18.70 5.29
CA THR A 535 10.60 17.91 5.47
C THR A 535 10.85 17.58 6.94
N CYS A 536 10.60 18.52 7.86
CA CYS A 536 10.75 18.27 9.30
C CYS A 536 9.73 17.25 9.81
N LEU A 537 8.46 17.38 9.40
CA LEU A 537 7.41 16.44 9.79
C LEU A 537 7.69 15.03 9.26
N GLU A 538 8.11 14.93 7.99
CA GLU A 538 8.42 13.66 7.35
C GLU A 538 9.68 13.01 7.92
N GLY A 539 10.77 13.77 8.09
CA GLY A 539 11.99 13.27 8.72
C GLY A 539 11.72 12.78 10.15
N ALA A 540 10.90 13.52 10.91
CA ALA A 540 10.52 13.10 12.25
C ALA A 540 9.66 11.83 12.23
N LEU A 541 8.77 11.67 11.26
CA LEU A 541 7.99 10.45 11.11
C LEU A 541 8.87 9.24 10.75
N LYS A 542 9.81 9.37 9.80
CA LYS A 542 10.73 8.29 9.44
C LYS A 542 11.60 7.83 10.61
N VAL A 543 12.15 8.78 11.37
CA VAL A 543 12.93 8.45 12.57
C VAL A 543 12.07 7.72 13.60
N LYS A 544 10.82 8.15 13.85
CA LYS A 544 9.90 7.44 14.77
C LYS A 544 9.63 6.01 14.32
N GLU A 545 9.21 5.85 13.06
CA GLU A 545 8.74 4.57 12.51
C GLU A 545 9.83 3.51 12.54
N LEU A 546 11.06 3.88 12.19
CA LEU A 546 12.14 2.90 11.94
C LEU A 546 13.04 2.68 13.15
N THR A 547 13.26 3.74 13.93
CA THR A 547 14.28 3.72 14.98
C THR A 547 13.67 3.63 16.37
N TYR A 548 12.37 3.95 16.51
CA TYR A 548 11.66 4.12 17.78
C TYR A 548 12.25 5.21 18.69
N MET A 549 13.11 6.08 18.15
CA MET A 549 13.53 7.32 18.79
C MET A 549 12.35 8.29 18.80
N HIS A 550 12.20 9.06 19.88
CA HIS A 550 11.22 10.12 19.91
C HIS A 550 11.73 11.33 19.12
N SER A 551 11.40 11.38 17.84
CA SER A 551 11.69 12.55 16.99
C SER A 551 10.48 13.46 16.85
N GLU A 552 10.69 14.77 16.77
CA GLU A 552 9.60 15.74 16.60
C GLU A 552 9.96 16.80 15.57
N GLY A 553 9.05 17.05 14.62
CA GLY A 553 9.20 18.09 13.60
C GLY A 553 8.58 19.38 14.08
N ILE A 554 9.39 20.42 14.26
CA ILE A 554 8.98 21.72 14.83
C ILE A 554 9.11 22.81 13.77
N MET A 555 8.04 23.61 13.60
CA MET A 555 8.12 24.80 12.77
C MET A 555 9.05 25.82 13.44
N ALA A 556 10.13 26.21 12.76
CA ALA A 556 11.18 27.06 13.35
C ALA A 556 10.68 28.43 13.83
N GLY A 557 9.55 28.92 13.28
CA GLY A 557 8.89 30.15 13.76
C GLY A 557 8.28 30.02 15.17
N GLU A 558 7.91 28.80 15.57
CA GLU A 558 7.22 28.52 16.83
C GLU A 558 8.17 28.32 18.02
N LEU A 559 9.49 28.29 17.80
CA LEU A 559 10.46 27.99 18.86
C LEU A 559 10.28 28.86 20.11
N LYS A 560 10.11 30.17 19.93
CA LYS A 560 9.94 31.11 21.05
C LYS A 560 8.62 30.97 21.79
N HIS A 561 7.66 30.23 21.24
CA HIS A 561 6.34 30.03 21.81
C HIS A 561 6.25 28.78 22.70
N GLY A 562 7.39 28.19 23.06
CA GLY A 562 7.48 27.08 24.02
C GLY A 562 8.60 26.08 23.71
N PRO A 563 8.66 25.51 22.49
CA PRO A 563 9.57 24.40 22.17
C PRO A 563 11.06 24.69 22.38
N LEU A 564 11.50 25.94 22.31
CA LEU A 564 12.89 26.32 22.57
C LEU A 564 13.35 25.97 24.00
N ALA A 565 12.42 25.80 24.96
CA ALA A 565 12.73 25.38 26.32
C ALA A 565 13.32 23.96 26.40
N LEU A 566 13.14 23.13 25.37
CA LEU A 566 13.72 21.79 25.27
C LEU A 566 15.18 21.79 24.81
N VAL A 567 15.69 22.93 24.33
CA VAL A 567 17.03 23.03 23.76
C VAL A 567 18.06 23.28 24.87
N ASP A 568 19.01 22.36 24.98
CA ASP A 568 20.23 22.47 25.79
C ASP A 568 21.42 21.84 25.04
N ASP A 569 22.54 21.62 25.74
CA ASP A 569 23.76 21.00 25.18
C ASP A 569 23.65 19.49 24.95
N SER A 570 22.61 18.84 25.47
CA SER A 570 22.39 17.39 25.39
C SER A 570 21.34 16.99 24.35
N MET A 571 20.35 17.85 24.11
CA MET A 571 19.25 17.60 23.18
C MET A 571 19.75 17.64 21.72
N PRO A 572 19.67 16.51 20.97
CA PRO A 572 20.00 16.52 19.56
C PRO A 572 19.01 17.37 18.77
N VAL A 573 19.54 18.27 17.96
CA VAL A 573 18.76 19.13 17.06
C VAL A 573 19.29 18.95 15.65
N LEU A 574 18.39 18.84 14.68
CA LEU A 574 18.69 18.96 13.25
C LEU A 574 17.94 20.16 12.70
N MET A 575 18.63 21.04 11.99
CA MET A 575 18.04 22.25 11.40
C MET A 575 18.22 22.29 9.89
N ILE A 576 17.17 22.69 9.17
CA ILE A 576 17.21 22.90 7.72
C ILE A 576 17.25 24.40 7.45
N VAL A 577 18.34 24.87 6.81
CA VAL A 577 18.61 26.28 6.56
C VAL A 577 19.10 26.45 5.12
N LEU A 578 18.23 26.98 4.26
CA LEU A 578 18.44 27.09 2.81
C LEU A 578 18.23 28.52 2.33
N ARG A 579 18.86 28.91 1.21
CA ARG A 579 18.85 30.27 0.65
C ARG A 579 17.57 30.53 -0.15
N ASP A 580 16.43 30.34 0.51
CA ASP A 580 15.08 30.63 0.03
C ASP A 580 14.55 31.96 0.64
N PRO A 581 13.32 32.41 0.31
CA PRO A 581 12.77 33.67 0.83
C PRO A 581 12.67 33.76 2.36
N VAL A 582 12.84 32.64 3.09
CA VAL A 582 12.81 32.62 4.55
C VAL A 582 14.18 32.38 5.20
N TYR A 583 15.27 32.39 4.44
CA TYR A 583 16.66 32.20 4.90
C TYR A 583 17.01 33.01 6.15
N THR A 584 16.83 34.33 6.12
CA THR A 584 17.14 35.21 7.27
C THR A 584 16.38 34.80 8.53
N LYS A 585 15.15 34.32 8.36
CA LYS A 585 14.33 33.87 9.49
C LYS A 585 14.77 32.47 9.98
N CYS A 586 15.29 31.61 9.12
CA CYS A 586 15.95 30.35 9.50
C CYS A 586 17.23 30.63 10.28
N MET A 587 18.07 31.56 9.81
CA MET A 587 19.30 31.97 10.50
C MET A 587 19.00 32.53 11.89
N ASN A 588 17.94 33.32 12.04
CA ASN A 588 17.48 33.79 13.35
C ASN A 588 17.09 32.63 14.28
N ALA A 589 16.47 31.57 13.78
CA ALA A 589 16.14 30.38 14.57
C ALA A 589 17.40 29.60 14.94
N LEU A 590 18.35 29.46 14.02
CA LEU A 590 19.64 28.82 14.27
C LEU A 590 20.42 29.53 15.38
N GLN A 591 20.47 30.86 15.33
CA GLN A 591 21.06 31.68 16.39
C GLN A 591 20.37 31.50 17.75
N GLN A 592 19.04 31.31 17.77
CA GLN A 592 18.31 31.07 19.02
C GLN A 592 18.69 29.73 19.66
N VAL A 593 18.80 28.68 18.85
CA VAL A 593 19.21 27.34 19.28
C VAL A 593 20.64 27.35 19.81
N THR A 594 21.58 27.92 19.06
CA THR A 594 23.00 27.99 19.47
C THR A 594 23.22 28.88 20.68
N SER A 595 22.44 29.96 20.83
CA SER A 595 22.43 30.81 22.04
C SER A 595 21.90 30.10 23.30
N ARG A 596 21.36 28.88 23.17
CA ARG A 596 20.94 28.00 24.27
C ARG A 596 21.82 26.76 24.40
N LYS A 597 23.04 26.83 23.83
CA LYS A 597 24.03 25.74 23.79
C LYS A 597 23.61 24.53 22.95
N GLY A 598 22.52 24.64 22.19
CA GLY A 598 22.17 23.61 21.21
C GLY A 598 23.28 23.49 20.16
N CYS A 599 23.68 22.27 19.85
CA CYS A 599 24.72 21.94 18.87
C CYS A 599 24.09 21.29 17.63
N PRO A 600 23.37 22.02 16.78
CA PRO A 600 22.55 21.42 15.73
C PRO A 600 23.38 20.77 14.63
N ILE A 601 22.88 19.68 14.06
CA ILE A 601 23.29 19.21 12.72
C ILE A 601 22.55 20.06 11.70
N ILE A 602 23.24 20.63 10.72
CA ILE A 602 22.63 21.56 9.76
C ILE A 602 22.55 20.94 8.37
N ILE A 603 21.38 20.98 7.73
CA ILE A 603 21.25 20.76 6.29
C ILE A 603 21.23 22.13 5.61
N CYS A 604 22.23 22.41 4.76
CA CYS A 604 22.38 23.70 4.08
C CYS A 604 22.80 23.53 2.61
N GLU A 605 22.79 24.62 1.85
CA GLU A 605 23.26 24.61 0.47
C GLU A 605 24.79 24.46 0.39
N GLU A 606 25.26 23.79 -0.65
CA GLU A 606 26.69 23.67 -0.96
C GLU A 606 27.34 25.05 -1.10
N GLY A 607 28.44 25.27 -0.36
CA GLY A 607 29.19 26.53 -0.35
C GLY A 607 28.62 27.61 0.59
N ASP A 608 27.60 27.32 1.41
CA ASP A 608 27.05 28.27 2.37
C ASP A 608 27.91 28.42 3.64
N GLU A 609 29.06 29.08 3.51
CA GLU A 609 30.02 29.30 4.61
C GLU A 609 29.43 30.07 5.80
N GLU A 610 28.48 30.98 5.56
CA GLU A 610 27.81 31.75 6.62
C GLU A 610 27.03 30.83 7.55
N THR A 611 26.27 29.89 6.98
CA THR A 611 25.48 28.92 7.75
C THR A 611 26.38 27.88 8.41
N LYS A 612 27.42 27.40 7.70
CA LYS A 612 28.38 26.41 8.23
C LYS A 612 29.15 26.91 9.45
N ALA A 613 29.39 28.21 9.57
CA ALA A 613 30.07 28.79 10.73
C ALA A 613 29.35 28.53 12.07
N PHE A 614 28.06 28.18 12.06
CA PHE A 614 27.27 27.89 13.27
C PHE A 614 27.33 26.43 13.72
N SER A 615 27.86 25.49 12.92
CA SER A 615 28.00 24.08 13.33
C SER A 615 29.10 23.35 12.58
N SER A 616 29.90 22.60 13.34
CA SER A 616 30.87 21.66 12.78
C SER A 616 30.23 20.45 12.09
N ARG A 617 28.93 20.18 12.34
CA ARG A 617 28.18 19.08 11.72
C ARG A 617 27.18 19.64 10.73
N HIS A 618 27.49 19.50 9.45
CA HIS A 618 26.63 19.95 8.36
C HIS A 618 26.56 18.94 7.22
N LEU A 619 25.45 18.99 6.49
CA LEU A 619 25.17 18.23 5.29
C LEU A 619 24.89 19.23 4.17
N GLU A 620 25.84 19.38 3.27
CA GLU A 620 25.74 20.26 2.11
C GLU A 620 24.97 19.56 0.99
N ILE A 621 23.91 20.18 0.51
CA ILE A 621 23.09 19.68 -0.60
C ILE A 621 23.10 20.68 -1.77
N PRO A 622 22.95 20.20 -3.03
CA PRO A 622 22.92 21.10 -4.18
C PRO A 622 21.70 22.02 -4.14
N ARG A 623 21.88 23.25 -4.64
CA ARG A 623 20.82 24.25 -4.77
C ARG A 623 19.90 23.92 -5.95
N THR A 624 18.59 24.02 -5.73
CA THR A 624 17.56 23.96 -6.77
C THR A 624 16.53 25.08 -6.57
N VAL A 625 15.43 25.06 -7.34
CA VAL A 625 14.32 26.01 -7.12
C VAL A 625 13.67 25.75 -5.77
N ASP A 626 13.32 26.80 -5.05
CA ASP A 626 12.81 26.78 -3.67
C ASP A 626 11.69 25.73 -3.45
N CYS A 627 10.72 25.65 -4.36
CA CYS A 627 9.58 24.74 -4.26
C CYS A 627 9.94 23.26 -4.52
N LEU A 628 11.14 22.94 -5.01
CA LEU A 628 11.62 21.57 -5.20
C LEU A 628 12.71 21.18 -4.18
N GLN A 629 13.26 22.15 -3.46
CA GLN A 629 14.36 21.92 -2.52
C GLN A 629 13.98 20.91 -1.40
N GLY A 630 12.69 20.84 -1.04
CA GLY A 630 12.13 19.85 -0.11
C GLY A 630 12.37 18.39 -0.51
N ILE A 631 12.50 18.09 -1.81
CA ILE A 631 12.83 16.75 -2.31
C ILE A 631 14.28 16.40 -1.98
N LEU A 632 15.19 17.36 -2.04
CA LEU A 632 16.60 17.14 -1.73
C LEU A 632 16.85 17.08 -0.22
N THR A 633 16.17 17.90 0.57
CA THR A 633 16.37 17.97 2.03
C THR A 633 15.81 16.77 2.79
N VAL A 634 14.82 16.06 2.25
CA VAL A 634 14.24 14.88 2.91
C VAL A 634 15.13 13.64 2.79
N ILE A 635 15.96 13.54 1.76
CA ILE A 635 16.75 12.32 1.48
C ILE A 635 17.81 12.06 2.55
N PRO A 636 18.59 13.06 3.02
CA PRO A 636 19.49 12.84 4.15
C PRO A 636 18.75 12.36 5.40
N MET A 637 17.48 12.74 5.58
CA MET A 637 16.68 12.29 6.71
C MET A 637 16.19 10.85 6.57
N GLN A 638 15.86 10.42 5.35
CA GLN A 638 15.56 9.02 5.05
C GLN A 638 16.80 8.15 5.31
N LEU A 639 17.97 8.57 4.82
CA LEU A 639 19.25 7.90 5.06
C LEU A 639 19.61 7.86 6.55
N LEU A 640 19.41 8.97 7.28
CA LEU A 640 19.70 9.03 8.70
C LEU A 640 18.82 8.05 9.49
N SER A 641 17.52 8.01 9.17
CA SER A 641 16.58 7.09 9.79
C SER A 641 16.96 5.64 9.53
N TYR A 642 17.35 5.32 8.30
CA TYR A 642 17.86 4.01 7.90
C TYR A 642 19.09 3.59 8.73
N HIS A 643 20.13 4.43 8.75
CA HIS A 643 21.38 4.11 9.45
C HIS A 643 21.20 3.99 10.96
N ILE A 644 20.40 4.86 11.59
CA ILE A 644 20.08 4.76 13.01
C ILE A 644 19.33 3.44 13.30
N ALA A 645 18.37 3.04 12.47
CA ALA A 645 17.62 1.80 12.65
C ALA A 645 18.54 0.58 12.56
N VAL A 646 19.42 0.53 11.56
CA VAL A 646 20.43 -0.54 11.40
C VAL A 646 21.36 -0.60 12.61
N LEU A 647 21.88 0.54 13.08
CA LEU A 647 22.76 0.61 14.27
C LEU A 647 22.06 0.14 15.55
N ARG A 648 20.73 0.33 15.63
CA ARG A 648 19.90 -0.18 16.74
C ARG A 648 19.51 -1.66 16.62
N GLY A 649 19.88 -2.32 15.52
CA GLY A 649 19.44 -3.69 15.23
C GLY A 649 17.93 -3.79 14.96
N CYS A 650 17.29 -2.70 14.53
CA CYS A 650 15.89 -2.70 14.13
C CYS A 650 15.75 -3.26 12.71
N ASP A 651 14.63 -3.94 12.44
CA ASP A 651 14.28 -4.33 11.07
C ASP A 651 13.66 -3.14 10.34
N VAL A 652 14.38 -2.63 9.35
CA VAL A 652 13.99 -1.45 8.57
C VAL A 652 12.82 -1.76 7.63
N ASP A 653 12.72 -2.99 7.11
CA ASP A 653 11.65 -3.36 6.19
C ASP A 653 10.36 -3.73 6.95
N CYS A 654 10.48 -4.19 8.20
CA CYS A 654 9.36 -4.60 9.08
C CYS A 654 9.40 -3.92 10.47
N PRO A 655 9.15 -2.60 10.56
CA PRO A 655 9.13 -1.88 11.83
C PRO A 655 7.95 -2.32 12.70
N ARG A 656 8.22 -2.63 13.98
CA ARG A 656 7.24 -3.22 14.92
C ARG A 656 5.94 -2.42 14.99
N ASN A 657 4.83 -3.14 15.25
CA ASN A 657 3.48 -2.62 15.42
C ASN A 657 2.88 -1.95 14.18
N LEU A 658 3.57 -1.96 13.03
CA LEU A 658 3.13 -1.27 11.82
C LEU A 658 3.09 -2.24 10.64
N ALA A 659 2.18 -1.95 9.72
CA ALA A 659 2.13 -2.56 8.40
C ALA A 659 2.18 -1.47 7.33
N LYS A 660 2.60 -1.81 6.12
CA LYS A 660 2.74 -0.82 5.03
C LYS A 660 1.45 -0.04 4.71
N SER A 661 0.29 -0.67 4.87
CA SER A 661 -1.00 -0.04 4.55
C SER A 661 -2.05 -0.33 5.60
N VAL A 662 -2.70 0.74 6.06
CA VAL A 662 -3.83 0.75 7.00
C VAL A 662 -5.12 0.75 6.20
N THR A 663 -5.76 -0.41 6.08
CA THR A 663 -6.90 -0.63 5.16
C THR A 663 -8.14 -1.13 5.88
N VAL A 664 -8.10 -1.10 7.20
CA VAL A 664 -9.17 -1.41 8.13
C VAL A 664 -9.02 -0.44 9.31
N GLU A 665 -10.14 -0.11 9.94
CA GLU A 665 -10.20 0.73 11.15
C GLU A 665 -9.71 -0.01 12.40
#